data_AF-A0A9W6PQB8-F1
#
_entry.id   AF-A0A9W6PQB8-F1
#
_cell.length_a   1.000
_cell.length_b   1.000
_cell.length_c   1.000
_cell.angle_alpha   90.00
_cell.angle_beta   90.00
_cell.angle_gamma   90.00
#
_symmetry.space_group_name_H-M   'P 1'
#
loop_
_entity.id
_entity.type
_entity.pdbx_description
1 polymer ?
#
loop_
_entity_poly.entity_id
_entity_poly.type
_entity_poly.pdbx_seq_one_letter_code
_entity_poly.pdbx_strand_id
1 'polypeptide(L)'
;MSGSPSLRGCRPFPEEPRRTPKNTERAERTESTESAMTPRPPPDPPGPAPGPAPAPLAGPAGVPPGVSPGRRPTDPHATVAELADCLAGAARDGEALDAFLYAAGMLQAAEDRLAGSWTVPRRLVRHLQDGAAPAAGSRAGAAALERAAAALAGRAPALGAAVRWVRVLAAATDDLAALVLRPAPFPSAFPSALYRRLDRLAGQLDGRAAGQLDGRADARSAGLRRVLGSAVRRPPSCFCSFDQYPADLVELARRFDAVRPLPADLPLLVVGVRTSGSYLGPLLAAALRQAGHRAVAGGTVRPGQAVLAGRERELAWLLAAGGQVLVVDDPPVTGRSLLEVATGLCARGFAADAVSVLVAVEREPPDLGPFRVVALPESDWQVRELVSPTAVEALVRRSVPGAAGWPRLEVGPAVSPGRGLHLSLPVTGHPADGPPVPLRVETVGLGHLGRRAAEYAAALPGLVPEVLALEGGLMVRRERPGDTPVSAEAAARYVAARQRALALGADRTARLVGRGPVWEEAGRLFAPLFGRWAAVLRPLLADPVARALTRAARPYVVDGRTSAGRWTGRDGRWVKTDWAEGAFSHLDLASCDPTWDLAGLAVSLTALGRPGEAAEVRAGYERLTGERIDAARWCLAQLVQVRHGLGDRPLDRAARRRASARAVQGFLAEEYLDDLPTPGAGPGAGWCVLDLDGVLETDPLGFPAGSPLGMLALRALRAHGFRPLPATGRSLPELQDRCRAYGLAGGVAEYGAVVHLPGRAPLPLADRDGAAVRALAARSADLEVDPLARWTARVSRRQPDGRRTGLDGRTAGRIAAATGTRTVRGEQQTDFLPPGVGKAAGVRALLAELGDPGAVPVFAAGDGPADLELLRWARLGTAPAHAPAELRSAARVSASAYQAGLAEGVAALLGHRPGGCPRCRPPRPAPGSRALLALLALPEAGPAGTPARLAELSSAVGGLAVRGERGRG
;
A
#
# COMPACT_ATOMS: atom_id res chain seq x y z
N MET A 1 -57.57 6.03 25.96
CA MET A 1 -58.61 5.74 26.99
C MET A 1 -58.00 4.78 27.99
N SER A 2 -58.43 4.79 29.27
CA SER A 2 -58.13 3.80 30.35
C SER A 2 -56.68 3.29 30.51
N GLY A 3 -55.97 3.51 31.62
CA GLY A 3 -56.33 4.23 32.86
C GLY A 3 -55.18 4.26 33.87
N SER A 4 -55.28 5.15 34.86
CA SER A 4 -54.30 5.40 35.95
C SER A 4 -54.87 4.89 37.30
N PRO A 5 -54.28 5.16 38.50
CA PRO A 5 -52.94 5.66 38.89
C PRO A 5 -52.31 4.89 40.11
N SER A 6 -51.32 5.49 40.80
CA SER A 6 -51.11 5.43 42.28
C SER A 6 -50.41 4.18 42.90
N LEU A 7 -49.58 4.22 43.96
CA LEU A 7 -48.98 5.31 44.80
C LEU A 7 -47.70 4.86 45.58
N ARG A 8 -47.12 5.80 46.35
CA ARG A 8 -45.94 5.85 47.29
C ARG A 8 -45.75 4.65 48.26
N GLY A 9 -44.61 4.44 48.97
CA GLY A 9 -43.31 5.18 49.06
C GLY A 9 -42.51 4.92 50.37
N CYS A 10 -41.63 5.86 50.78
CA CYS A 10 -40.83 5.96 52.05
C CYS A 10 -39.36 5.44 52.11
N ARG A 11 -38.61 5.93 53.12
CA ARG A 11 -37.13 5.85 53.43
C ARG A 11 -36.94 5.57 54.97
N PRO A 12 -35.83 5.83 55.73
CA PRO A 12 -34.42 6.26 55.45
C PRO A 12 -33.27 5.62 56.31
N PHE A 13 -31.98 6.03 56.05
CA PHE A 13 -30.77 6.33 56.90
C PHE A 13 -30.60 5.87 58.39
N PRO A 14 -29.42 6.00 59.10
CA PRO A 14 -28.05 6.52 58.74
C PRO A 14 -26.78 5.75 59.28
N GLU A 15 -25.59 6.33 59.04
CA GLU A 15 -24.44 6.59 59.99
C GLU A 15 -23.11 5.76 60.07
N GLU A 16 -22.08 6.46 60.62
CA GLU A 16 -20.61 6.17 60.75
C GLU A 16 -20.27 5.66 62.20
N PRO A 17 -19.03 5.59 62.78
CA PRO A 17 -17.66 5.99 62.34
C PRO A 17 -16.44 5.05 62.65
N ARG A 18 -15.35 5.24 61.89
CA ARG A 18 -13.90 5.33 62.26
C ARG A 18 -13.31 4.64 63.53
N ARG A 19 -12.13 3.98 63.40
CA ARG A 19 -10.78 4.51 63.83
C ARG A 19 -9.56 3.58 63.55
N THR A 20 -8.37 4.13 63.75
CA THR A 20 -6.97 3.66 63.53
C THR A 20 -6.31 3.16 64.87
N PRO A 21 -5.00 2.80 65.05
CA PRO A 21 -3.79 3.10 64.24
C PRO A 21 -2.59 2.08 64.20
N LYS A 22 -1.46 2.60 63.67
CA LYS A 22 -0.12 2.09 63.33
C LYS A 22 0.79 1.54 64.46
N ASN A 23 1.83 0.76 64.09
CA ASN A 23 3.31 0.97 64.28
C ASN A 23 4.06 -0.39 64.09
N THR A 24 5.24 -0.58 63.46
CA THR A 24 6.63 -0.05 63.62
C THR A 24 7.29 -0.35 64.98
N GLU A 25 8.58 -0.69 65.13
CA GLU A 25 9.72 -0.79 64.17
C GLU A 25 9.94 -2.29 63.74
N ARG A 26 11.08 -3.02 63.69
CA ARG A 26 12.55 -2.78 63.84
C ARG A 26 13.37 -3.81 63.01
N ALA A 27 14.70 -3.76 63.03
CA ALA A 27 15.66 -4.69 62.40
C ALA A 27 16.93 -4.91 63.25
N GLU A 28 17.70 -5.98 63.02
CA GLU A 28 19.16 -5.99 62.75
C GLU A 28 19.77 -7.42 62.63
N ARG A 29 20.71 -7.60 61.66
CA ARG A 29 22.01 -8.38 61.63
C ARG A 29 22.08 -9.84 62.16
N THR A 30 23.01 -10.72 61.74
CA THR A 30 24.27 -10.62 60.93
C THR A 30 24.57 -11.96 60.21
N GLU A 31 25.61 -11.99 59.35
CA GLU A 31 26.53 -13.12 59.00
C GLU A 31 25.97 -14.55 58.85
N SER A 32 25.86 -15.18 57.66
CA SER A 32 26.89 -15.59 56.65
C SER A 32 27.58 -16.95 56.88
N THR A 33 27.31 -17.93 56.02
CA THR A 33 28.30 -18.85 55.39
C THR A 33 27.65 -19.71 54.29
N GLU A 34 28.43 -20.55 53.59
CA GLU A 34 28.18 -20.99 52.22
C GLU A 34 27.44 -22.34 52.04
N SER A 35 26.62 -22.40 50.97
CA SER A 35 26.46 -23.54 50.04
C SER A 35 25.69 -24.83 50.46
N ALA A 36 25.55 -25.71 49.46
CA ALA A 36 25.11 -27.12 49.53
C ALA A 36 23.64 -27.48 49.88
N MET A 37 22.71 -27.09 48.99
CA MET A 37 21.80 -28.02 48.28
C MET A 37 21.03 -29.11 49.08
N THR A 38 19.79 -28.81 49.49
CA THR A 38 18.70 -29.80 49.78
C THR A 38 17.33 -29.27 49.27
N PRO A 39 16.15 -29.89 49.53
CA PRO A 39 15.49 -30.78 48.58
C PRO A 39 14.14 -30.23 48.01
N ARG A 40 13.44 -31.04 47.20
CA ARG A 40 12.13 -30.67 46.61
C ARG A 40 11.02 -30.51 47.67
N PRO A 41 10.08 -29.56 47.48
CA PRO A 41 8.80 -29.55 48.21
C PRO A 41 7.85 -30.68 47.74
N PRO A 42 6.81 -31.02 48.52
CA PRO A 42 5.79 -32.01 48.14
C PRO A 42 4.91 -31.54 46.95
N PRO A 43 4.23 -32.46 46.25
CA PRO A 43 3.39 -32.13 45.10
C PRO A 43 2.05 -31.48 45.51
N ASP A 44 1.60 -30.53 44.68
CA ASP A 44 0.26 -29.94 44.75
C ASP A 44 -0.87 -30.96 44.52
N PRO A 45 -2.09 -30.73 45.06
CA PRO A 45 -3.24 -31.59 44.83
C PRO A 45 -3.65 -31.63 43.34
N PRO A 46 -4.26 -32.73 42.87
CA PRO A 46 -4.59 -32.91 41.46
C PRO A 46 -5.61 -31.87 40.98
N GLY A 47 -5.23 -31.10 39.96
CA GLY A 47 -6.14 -30.20 39.25
C GLY A 47 -7.27 -30.94 38.53
N PRO A 48 -8.34 -30.23 38.11
CA PRO A 48 -9.47 -30.84 37.43
C PRO A 48 -9.02 -31.58 36.17
N ALA A 49 -9.57 -32.78 35.97
CA ALA A 49 -9.19 -33.67 34.89
C ALA A 49 -9.32 -33.00 33.50
N PRO A 50 -8.38 -33.24 32.57
CA PRO A 50 -8.48 -32.71 31.22
C PRO A 50 -9.76 -33.24 30.55
N GLY A 51 -10.54 -32.34 29.95
CA GLY A 51 -11.67 -32.72 29.11
C GLY A 51 -11.22 -33.65 27.97
N PRO A 52 -12.11 -34.51 27.45
CA PRO A 52 -11.74 -35.53 26.48
C PRO A 52 -11.03 -34.90 25.28
N ALA A 53 -9.85 -35.43 24.96
CA ALA A 53 -9.08 -34.97 23.81
C ALA A 53 -9.96 -35.06 22.54
N PRO A 54 -9.97 -34.03 21.68
CA PRO A 54 -10.74 -34.08 20.45
C PRO A 54 -10.26 -35.29 19.64
N ALA A 55 -11.21 -36.10 19.16
CA ALA A 55 -10.91 -37.28 18.36
C ALA A 55 -9.94 -36.92 17.22
N PRO A 56 -8.94 -37.77 16.93
CA PRO A 56 -7.93 -37.45 15.94
C PRO A 56 -8.60 -37.24 14.59
N LEU A 57 -8.61 -35.98 14.13
CA LEU A 57 -8.85 -35.67 12.72
C LEU A 57 -7.89 -36.53 11.90
N ALA A 58 -8.40 -37.13 10.81
CA ALA A 58 -7.61 -37.98 9.93
C ALA A 58 -6.27 -37.32 9.60
N GLY A 59 -5.19 -38.12 9.63
CA GLY A 59 -3.81 -37.63 9.55
C GLY A 59 -3.60 -36.68 8.36
N PRO A 60 -2.64 -35.73 8.48
CA PRO A 60 -2.48 -34.65 7.52
C PRO A 60 -2.42 -35.22 6.09
N ALA A 61 -3.37 -34.79 5.25
CA ALA A 61 -3.38 -35.15 3.84
C ALA A 61 -2.01 -34.81 3.24
N GLY A 62 -1.47 -35.73 2.43
CA GLY A 62 -0.15 -35.57 1.84
C GLY A 62 -0.04 -34.24 1.09
N VAL A 63 1.15 -33.63 1.15
CA VAL A 63 1.46 -32.40 0.39
C VAL A 63 1.03 -32.61 -1.07
N PRO A 64 0.23 -31.69 -1.67
CA PRO A 64 -0.37 -31.95 -2.98
C PRO A 64 0.68 -32.32 -4.04
N PRO A 65 0.37 -33.27 -4.96
CA PRO A 65 1.31 -33.65 -6.01
C PRO A 65 1.74 -32.43 -6.83
N GLY A 66 3.05 -32.26 -7.00
CA GLY A 66 3.65 -31.07 -7.61
C GLY A 66 4.12 -29.98 -6.62
N VAL A 67 3.86 -30.12 -5.31
CA VAL A 67 4.45 -29.28 -4.27
C VAL A 67 5.52 -30.07 -3.51
N SER A 68 6.76 -29.58 -3.50
CA SER A 68 7.90 -30.26 -2.84
C SER A 68 8.15 -29.68 -1.43
N PRO A 69 7.99 -30.46 -0.35
CA PRO A 69 8.33 -30.00 1.00
C PRO A 69 9.82 -29.67 1.10
N GLY A 70 10.16 -28.55 1.76
CA GLY A 70 11.54 -28.07 1.90
C GLY A 70 12.07 -27.19 0.77
N ARG A 71 11.30 -26.96 -0.31
CA ARG A 71 11.62 -25.95 -1.34
C ARG A 71 11.60 -24.56 -0.69
N ARG A 72 12.51 -23.65 -1.12
CA ARG A 72 12.45 -22.24 -0.68
C ARG A 72 11.15 -21.58 -1.18
N PRO A 73 10.55 -20.64 -0.42
CA PRO A 73 9.39 -19.88 -0.88
C PRO A 73 9.63 -19.21 -2.23
N THR A 74 8.68 -19.36 -3.16
CA THR A 74 8.75 -18.72 -4.49
C THR A 74 8.66 -17.20 -4.37
N ASP A 75 9.80 -16.51 -4.47
CA ASP A 75 9.84 -15.04 -4.49
C ASP A 75 9.19 -14.50 -5.79
N PRO A 76 8.10 -13.71 -5.72
CA PRO A 76 7.55 -13.04 -6.91
C PRO A 76 8.60 -12.13 -7.59
N HIS A 77 9.50 -11.55 -6.81
CA HIS A 77 10.57 -10.64 -7.22
C HIS A 77 11.96 -11.32 -7.31
N ALA A 78 11.97 -12.62 -7.63
CA ALA A 78 13.19 -13.37 -7.95
C ALA A 78 14.07 -12.67 -9.00
N THR A 79 15.38 -12.80 -8.82
CA THR A 79 16.39 -12.20 -9.71
C THR A 79 16.69 -13.07 -10.93
N VAL A 80 17.26 -12.48 -11.97
CA VAL A 80 17.71 -13.19 -13.19
C VAL A 80 18.65 -14.36 -12.88
N ALA A 81 19.47 -14.29 -11.83
CA ALA A 81 20.30 -15.42 -11.41
C ALA A 81 19.49 -16.59 -10.81
N GLU A 82 18.52 -16.30 -9.94
CA GLU A 82 17.67 -17.33 -9.30
C GLU A 82 16.68 -17.95 -10.30
N LEU A 83 16.20 -17.15 -11.26
CA LEU A 83 15.37 -17.67 -12.36
C LEU A 83 16.18 -18.59 -13.28
N ALA A 84 17.50 -18.40 -13.37
CA ALA A 84 18.39 -19.29 -14.11
C ALA A 84 18.54 -20.66 -13.41
N ASP A 85 18.68 -20.69 -12.08
CA ASP A 85 18.60 -21.92 -11.28
C ASP A 85 17.28 -22.66 -11.52
N CYS A 86 16.15 -21.95 -11.44
CA CYS A 86 14.83 -22.56 -11.66
C CYS A 86 14.62 -23.04 -13.11
N LEU A 87 15.12 -22.31 -14.10
CA LEU A 87 15.11 -22.72 -15.51
C LEU A 87 15.90 -24.02 -15.74
N ALA A 88 17.07 -24.16 -15.11
CA ALA A 88 17.86 -25.40 -15.15
C ALA A 88 17.21 -26.56 -14.37
N GLY A 89 16.34 -26.27 -13.40
CA GLY A 89 15.38 -27.21 -12.81
C GLY A 89 14.36 -27.70 -13.83
N ALA A 90 13.42 -26.82 -14.21
CA ALA A 90 12.33 -27.11 -15.13
C ALA A 90 12.78 -27.77 -16.46
N ALA A 91 13.93 -27.35 -17.01
CA ALA A 91 14.51 -27.94 -18.23
C ALA A 91 15.02 -29.38 -18.04
N ARG A 92 15.45 -29.78 -16.83
CA ARG A 92 15.83 -31.17 -16.50
C ARG A 92 14.60 -32.02 -16.24
N ASP A 93 13.62 -31.43 -15.56
CA ASP A 93 12.48 -32.14 -14.98
C ASP A 93 11.30 -32.27 -15.98
N GLY A 94 11.44 -31.73 -17.20
CA GLY A 94 10.45 -31.82 -18.29
C GLY A 94 9.38 -30.72 -18.30
N GLU A 95 9.39 -29.81 -17.32
CA GLU A 95 8.39 -28.75 -17.13
C GLU A 95 8.49 -27.64 -18.20
N ALA A 96 8.06 -27.89 -19.44
CA ALA A 96 8.20 -26.94 -20.55
C ALA A 96 7.47 -25.60 -20.34
N LEU A 97 6.30 -25.60 -19.70
CA LEU A 97 5.59 -24.37 -19.32
C LEU A 97 6.41 -23.54 -18.34
N ASP A 98 7.00 -24.15 -17.32
CA ASP A 98 7.76 -23.42 -16.30
C ASP A 98 9.12 -22.98 -16.83
N ALA A 99 9.80 -23.80 -17.63
CA ALA A 99 11.00 -23.40 -18.37
C ALA A 99 10.71 -22.17 -19.26
N PHE A 100 9.56 -22.15 -19.96
CA PHE A 100 9.11 -20.98 -20.72
C PHE A 100 8.89 -19.75 -19.81
N LEU A 101 8.14 -19.89 -18.72
CA LEU A 101 7.81 -18.79 -17.80
C LEU A 101 9.06 -18.25 -17.08
N TYR A 102 10.05 -19.09 -16.75
CA TYR A 102 11.34 -18.65 -16.21
C TYR A 102 12.16 -17.91 -17.27
N ALA A 103 12.29 -18.46 -18.49
CA ALA A 103 13.05 -17.85 -19.58
C ALA A 103 12.48 -16.49 -20.03
N ALA A 104 11.15 -16.38 -20.18
CA ALA A 104 10.46 -15.12 -20.47
C ALA A 104 10.62 -14.09 -19.33
N GLY A 105 10.60 -14.54 -18.07
CA GLY A 105 10.87 -13.68 -16.90
C GLY A 105 12.31 -13.19 -16.81
N MET A 106 13.29 -14.02 -17.17
CA MET A 106 14.70 -13.63 -17.31
C MET A 106 14.89 -12.60 -18.42
N LEU A 107 14.23 -12.82 -19.57
CA LEU A 107 14.26 -11.91 -20.72
C LEU A 107 13.66 -10.55 -20.36
N GLN A 108 12.45 -10.54 -19.81
CA GLN A 108 11.75 -9.34 -19.31
C GLN A 108 12.65 -8.50 -18.40
N ALA A 109 13.25 -9.14 -17.38
CA ALA A 109 14.10 -8.48 -16.40
C ALA A 109 15.41 -7.95 -17.02
N ALA A 110 16.02 -8.70 -17.94
CA ALA A 110 17.24 -8.30 -18.63
C ALA A 110 17.01 -7.15 -19.62
N GLU A 111 15.92 -7.16 -20.38
CA GLU A 111 15.54 -6.07 -21.28
C GLU A 111 15.17 -4.79 -20.51
N ASP A 112 14.45 -4.90 -19.38
CA ASP A 112 14.22 -3.77 -18.46
C ASP A 112 15.53 -3.23 -17.91
N ARG A 113 16.47 -4.10 -17.50
CA ARG A 113 17.77 -3.72 -16.94
C ARG A 113 18.67 -3.02 -17.96
N LEU A 114 18.69 -3.50 -19.20
CA LEU A 114 19.47 -2.93 -20.29
C LEU A 114 18.86 -1.60 -20.75
N ALA A 115 17.53 -1.49 -20.87
CA ALA A 115 16.84 -0.23 -21.16
C ALA A 115 16.96 0.79 -20.01
N GLY A 116 16.94 0.32 -18.76
CA GLY A 116 17.04 1.14 -17.55
C GLY A 116 18.41 1.80 -17.34
N SER A 117 19.49 1.24 -17.92
CA SER A 117 20.86 1.81 -17.86
C SER A 117 20.96 3.24 -18.42
N TRP A 118 19.96 3.68 -19.19
CA TRP A 118 20.00 4.92 -19.98
C TRP A 118 19.02 6.00 -19.50
N THR A 119 18.15 5.71 -18.52
CA THR A 119 16.90 6.48 -18.32
C THR A 119 16.85 7.39 -17.08
N VAL A 120 17.83 7.31 -16.17
CA VAL A 120 17.92 8.26 -15.04
C VAL A 120 18.04 9.72 -15.52
N PRO A 121 18.82 10.06 -16.57
CA PRO A 121 18.80 11.39 -17.17
C PRO A 121 17.43 11.78 -17.73
N ARG A 122 16.70 10.84 -18.36
CA ARG A 122 15.50 11.13 -19.15
C ARG A 122 14.31 11.65 -18.33
N ARG A 123 14.12 11.19 -17.09
CA ARG A 123 13.07 11.76 -16.21
C ARG A 123 13.39 13.22 -15.81
N LEU A 124 14.67 13.54 -15.58
CA LEU A 124 15.10 14.91 -15.27
C LEU A 124 15.00 15.81 -16.51
N VAL A 125 15.50 15.35 -17.66
CA VAL A 125 15.40 16.03 -18.96
C VAL A 125 13.95 16.33 -19.31
N ARG A 126 13.05 15.34 -19.20
CA ARG A 126 11.63 15.54 -19.51
C ARG A 126 10.96 16.52 -18.54
N HIS A 127 11.27 16.47 -17.25
CA HIS A 127 10.75 17.48 -16.31
C HIS A 127 11.27 18.90 -16.61
N LEU A 128 12.51 19.04 -17.09
CA LEU A 128 13.08 20.31 -17.57
C LEU A 128 12.54 20.75 -18.94
N GLN A 129 11.90 19.86 -19.70
CA GLN A 129 11.19 20.17 -20.95
C GLN A 129 9.73 20.54 -20.69
N ASP A 130 9.04 19.76 -19.86
CA ASP A 130 7.64 19.95 -19.47
C ASP A 130 7.46 21.18 -18.54
N GLY A 131 8.51 21.57 -17.79
CA GLY A 131 8.48 22.65 -16.79
C GLY A 131 9.11 23.98 -17.20
N ALA A 132 9.63 24.11 -18.44
CA ALA A 132 10.31 25.32 -18.90
C ALA A 132 9.54 26.01 -20.03
N ALA A 133 9.28 27.32 -19.87
CA ALA A 133 9.01 28.19 -21.01
C ALA A 133 10.20 28.13 -22.00
N PRO A 134 9.99 28.31 -23.32
CA PRO A 134 10.93 27.91 -24.36
C PRO A 134 12.18 28.81 -24.48
N ALA A 135 13.06 28.77 -23.48
CA ALA A 135 14.42 29.29 -23.55
C ALA A 135 15.31 28.34 -24.37
N ALA A 136 15.99 28.86 -25.40
CA ALA A 136 16.59 28.06 -26.47
C ALA A 136 17.74 27.10 -26.05
N GLY A 137 18.29 27.22 -24.83
CA GLY A 137 19.43 26.42 -24.37
C GLY A 137 19.12 24.99 -23.89
N SER A 138 17.88 24.69 -23.46
CA SER A 138 17.59 23.46 -22.70
C SER A 138 17.77 22.15 -23.51
N ARG A 139 17.42 22.18 -24.80
CA ARG A 139 17.50 21.00 -25.69
C ARG A 139 18.95 20.56 -25.96
N ALA A 140 19.90 21.49 -26.01
CA ALA A 140 21.31 21.20 -26.28
C ALA A 140 21.95 20.38 -25.14
N GLY A 141 21.74 20.80 -23.89
CA GLY A 141 22.25 20.10 -22.70
C GLY A 141 21.69 18.68 -22.55
N ALA A 142 20.39 18.50 -22.80
CA ALA A 142 19.75 17.19 -22.81
C ALA A 142 20.38 16.23 -23.85
N ALA A 143 20.51 16.68 -25.10
CA ALA A 143 21.13 15.91 -26.17
C ALA A 143 22.62 15.65 -25.95
N ALA A 144 23.33 16.52 -25.21
CA ALA A 144 24.71 16.28 -24.79
C ALA A 144 24.80 15.17 -23.73
N LEU A 145 23.94 15.19 -22.70
CA LEU A 145 23.94 14.16 -21.64
C LEU A 145 23.62 12.77 -22.18
N GLU A 146 22.65 12.64 -23.09
CA GLU A 146 22.33 11.36 -23.71
C GLU A 146 23.47 10.81 -24.57
N ARG A 147 24.16 11.67 -25.33
CA ARG A 147 25.33 11.28 -26.13
C ARG A 147 26.54 10.92 -25.26
N ALA A 148 26.75 11.59 -24.13
CA ALA A 148 27.78 11.24 -23.16
C ALA A 148 27.50 9.86 -22.53
N ALA A 149 26.26 9.58 -22.13
CA ALA A 149 25.86 8.26 -21.64
C ALA A 149 26.04 7.16 -22.71
N ALA A 150 25.59 7.42 -23.95
CA ALA A 150 25.80 6.54 -25.11
C ALA A 150 27.27 6.18 -25.33
N ALA A 151 28.16 7.18 -25.31
CA ALA A 151 29.59 7.01 -25.54
C ALA A 151 30.35 6.32 -24.38
N LEU A 152 29.80 6.34 -23.16
CA LEU A 152 30.35 5.63 -21.99
C LEU A 152 29.97 4.15 -22.01
N ALA A 153 28.69 3.83 -22.12
CA ALA A 153 28.23 2.44 -22.11
C ALA A 153 28.52 1.70 -23.44
N GLY A 154 28.69 2.40 -24.57
CA GLY A 154 29.22 1.82 -25.81
C GLY A 154 30.65 1.27 -25.69
N ARG A 155 31.39 1.62 -24.63
CA ARG A 155 32.79 1.18 -24.40
C ARG A 155 32.95 0.03 -23.40
N ALA A 156 31.87 -0.57 -22.90
CA ALA A 156 31.95 -1.66 -21.91
C ALA A 156 31.76 -3.06 -22.52
N PRO A 157 32.80 -3.93 -22.59
CA PRO A 157 32.68 -5.28 -23.17
C PRO A 157 31.60 -6.17 -22.52
N ALA A 158 31.33 -5.96 -21.22
CA ALA A 158 30.27 -6.66 -20.48
C ALA A 158 28.86 -6.34 -20.99
N LEU A 159 28.60 -5.13 -21.51
CA LEU A 159 27.30 -4.79 -22.12
C LEU A 159 27.14 -5.47 -23.48
N GLY A 160 28.20 -5.55 -24.29
CA GLY A 160 28.21 -6.34 -25.53
C GLY A 160 27.98 -7.84 -25.28
N ALA A 161 28.49 -8.38 -24.17
CA ALA A 161 28.17 -9.74 -23.73
C ALA A 161 26.70 -9.89 -23.30
N ALA A 162 26.18 -8.97 -22.49
CA ALA A 162 24.78 -8.98 -22.05
C ALA A 162 23.77 -8.89 -23.21
N VAL A 163 24.01 -8.04 -24.22
CA VAL A 163 23.15 -7.94 -25.41
C VAL A 163 23.17 -9.23 -26.24
N ARG A 164 24.32 -9.89 -26.39
CA ARG A 164 24.39 -11.21 -27.05
C ARG A 164 23.64 -12.28 -26.26
N TRP A 165 23.84 -12.33 -24.94
CA TRP A 165 23.16 -13.28 -24.06
C TRP A 165 21.64 -13.14 -24.13
N VAL A 166 21.12 -11.90 -24.09
CA VAL A 166 19.69 -11.59 -24.24
C VAL A 166 19.13 -12.09 -25.58
N ARG A 167 19.87 -11.95 -26.69
CA ARG A 167 19.45 -12.49 -28.00
C ARG A 167 19.38 -14.01 -28.03
N VAL A 168 20.36 -14.70 -27.42
CA VAL A 168 20.36 -16.18 -27.35
C VAL A 168 19.27 -16.70 -26.41
N LEU A 169 18.99 -15.98 -25.32
CA LEU A 169 17.84 -16.26 -24.46
C LEU A 169 16.52 -16.07 -25.21
N ALA A 170 16.32 -14.95 -25.93
CA ALA A 170 15.09 -14.71 -26.69
C ALA A 170 14.81 -15.83 -27.70
N ALA A 171 15.82 -16.30 -28.45
CA ALA A 171 15.67 -17.45 -29.34
C ALA A 171 15.34 -18.76 -28.59
N ALA A 172 15.84 -18.94 -27.37
CA ALA A 172 15.47 -20.08 -26.53
C ALA A 172 14.04 -19.95 -25.95
N THR A 173 13.57 -18.73 -25.67
CA THR A 173 12.18 -18.45 -25.25
C THR A 173 11.20 -18.70 -26.39
N ASP A 174 11.56 -18.38 -27.64
CA ASP A 174 10.77 -18.74 -28.83
C ASP A 174 10.72 -20.26 -29.06
N ASP A 175 11.85 -20.96 -28.94
CA ASP A 175 11.90 -22.44 -29.00
C ASP A 175 11.03 -23.08 -27.90
N LEU A 176 11.01 -22.49 -26.70
CA LEU A 176 10.18 -22.90 -25.58
C LEU A 176 8.68 -22.61 -25.81
N ALA A 177 8.32 -21.46 -26.37
CA ALA A 177 6.95 -21.13 -26.73
C ALA A 177 6.36 -22.12 -27.75
N ALA A 178 7.14 -22.45 -28.78
CA ALA A 178 6.78 -23.46 -29.79
C ALA A 178 6.75 -24.91 -29.25
N LEU A 179 7.31 -25.15 -28.05
CA LEU A 179 7.19 -26.40 -27.32
C LEU A 179 5.92 -26.42 -26.45
N VAL A 180 5.63 -25.32 -25.73
CA VAL A 180 4.41 -25.16 -24.90
C VAL A 180 3.12 -25.29 -25.71
N LEU A 181 3.11 -24.84 -26.97
CA LEU A 181 1.94 -24.95 -27.84
C LEU A 181 1.79 -26.30 -28.58
N ARG A 182 2.55 -27.35 -28.21
CA ARG A 182 2.39 -28.65 -28.85
C ARG A 182 1.21 -29.44 -28.27
N PRO A 183 0.36 -30.07 -29.10
CA PRO A 183 -0.61 -31.05 -28.61
C PRO A 183 0.12 -32.25 -27.98
N ALA A 184 -0.52 -32.86 -26.99
CA ALA A 184 0.00 -34.02 -26.27
C ALA A 184 -0.01 -35.31 -27.13
N PRO A 185 0.82 -36.33 -26.82
CA PRO A 185 1.74 -36.42 -25.68
C PRO A 185 3.00 -35.60 -25.86
N PHE A 186 3.44 -34.96 -24.77
CA PHE A 186 4.78 -34.37 -24.70
C PHE A 186 5.85 -35.47 -24.78
N PRO A 187 6.98 -35.26 -25.49
CA PRO A 187 8.12 -36.16 -25.37
C PRO A 187 8.65 -36.11 -23.94
N SER A 188 8.98 -37.28 -23.37
CA SER A 188 9.43 -37.44 -21.98
C SER A 188 10.80 -36.80 -21.66
N ALA A 189 11.46 -36.21 -22.65
CA ALA A 189 12.67 -35.41 -22.48
C ALA A 189 12.68 -34.22 -23.47
N PHE A 190 13.29 -33.12 -23.04
CA PHE A 190 13.56 -31.98 -23.92
C PHE A 190 14.43 -32.38 -25.13
N PRO A 191 14.24 -31.74 -26.30
CA PRO A 191 15.19 -31.84 -27.41
C PRO A 191 16.61 -31.51 -26.92
N SER A 192 17.53 -32.46 -27.02
CA SER A 192 18.80 -32.38 -26.25
C SER A 192 19.68 -31.17 -26.61
N ALA A 193 19.53 -30.61 -27.82
CA ALA A 193 20.16 -29.37 -28.24
C ALA A 193 19.57 -28.11 -27.56
N LEU A 194 18.25 -28.08 -27.29
CA LEU A 194 17.59 -27.02 -26.55
C LEU A 194 17.95 -27.12 -25.05
N TYR A 195 17.91 -28.31 -24.47
CA TYR A 195 18.36 -28.55 -23.09
C TYR A 195 19.79 -28.04 -22.87
N ARG A 196 20.75 -28.47 -23.72
CA ARG A 196 22.14 -27.97 -23.70
C ARG A 196 22.26 -26.47 -24.01
N ARG A 197 21.24 -25.79 -24.53
CA ARG A 197 21.26 -24.32 -24.69
C ARG A 197 20.79 -23.63 -23.40
N LEU A 198 19.69 -24.10 -22.80
CA LEU A 198 19.13 -23.58 -21.55
C LEU A 198 20.10 -23.75 -20.38
N ASP A 199 20.68 -24.94 -20.22
CA ASP A 199 21.66 -25.24 -19.18
C ASP A 199 22.91 -24.33 -19.29
N ARG A 200 23.47 -24.15 -20.50
CA ARG A 200 24.59 -23.21 -20.71
C ARG A 200 24.22 -21.74 -20.49
N LEU A 201 22.98 -21.32 -20.80
CA LEU A 201 22.50 -19.97 -20.49
C LEU A 201 22.39 -19.74 -18.98
N ALA A 202 21.97 -20.76 -18.22
CA ALA A 202 21.88 -20.73 -16.77
C ALA A 202 23.25 -20.78 -16.08
N GLY A 203 24.13 -21.69 -16.53
CA GLY A 203 25.50 -21.87 -16.01
C GLY A 203 26.35 -20.60 -16.00
N GLN A 204 26.10 -19.69 -16.96
CA GLN A 204 26.76 -18.38 -17.05
C GLN A 204 26.33 -17.39 -15.96
N LEU A 205 25.17 -17.61 -15.33
CA LEU A 205 24.58 -16.75 -14.29
C LEU A 205 24.61 -17.37 -12.89
N ASP A 206 24.49 -18.69 -12.75
CA ASP A 206 24.43 -19.38 -11.46
C ASP A 206 25.81 -19.50 -10.78
N GLY A 207 26.87 -19.83 -11.52
CA GLY A 207 28.24 -20.04 -11.03
C GLY A 207 28.78 -21.45 -11.25
N ARG A 208 27.95 -22.42 -11.63
CA ARG A 208 28.36 -23.81 -11.88
C ARG A 208 29.40 -23.91 -12.99
N ALA A 209 29.29 -23.06 -14.01
CA ALA A 209 30.27 -22.98 -15.11
C ALA A 209 31.67 -22.48 -14.69
N ALA A 210 31.88 -22.04 -13.45
CA ALA A 210 33.21 -21.69 -12.93
C ALA A 210 34.01 -22.90 -12.40
N GLY A 211 33.38 -24.07 -12.24
CA GLY A 211 33.97 -25.21 -11.51
C GLY A 211 34.55 -26.35 -12.33
N GLN A 212 34.53 -26.30 -13.67
CA GLN A 212 34.85 -27.48 -14.52
C GLN A 212 35.91 -27.28 -15.62
N LEU A 213 36.50 -26.10 -15.80
CA LEU A 213 37.63 -25.89 -16.73
C LEU A 213 38.66 -24.88 -16.20
N ASP A 214 39.87 -25.36 -15.92
CA ASP A 214 41.17 -24.67 -15.88
C ASP A 214 41.23 -23.22 -15.36
N GLY A 215 40.80 -22.99 -14.12
CA GLY A 215 41.18 -21.82 -13.29
C GLY A 215 40.76 -20.43 -13.79
N ARG A 216 40.18 -20.33 -14.99
CA ARG A 216 39.80 -19.10 -15.68
C ARG A 216 38.28 -19.00 -15.75
N ALA A 217 37.64 -18.82 -14.60
CA ALA A 217 36.23 -18.46 -14.53
C ALA A 217 36.01 -17.17 -15.36
N ASP A 218 35.37 -17.30 -16.53
CA ASP A 218 35.43 -16.28 -17.59
C ASP A 218 34.98 -14.91 -17.07
N ALA A 219 35.88 -13.91 -17.19
CA ALA A 219 35.62 -12.52 -16.83
C ALA A 219 34.37 -11.95 -17.54
N ARG A 220 33.99 -12.51 -18.70
CA ARG A 220 32.73 -12.20 -19.40
C ARG A 220 31.50 -12.69 -18.62
N SER A 221 31.54 -13.88 -18.04
CA SER A 221 30.46 -14.44 -17.20
C SER A 221 30.36 -13.70 -15.86
N ALA A 222 31.50 -13.35 -15.25
CA ALA A 222 31.53 -12.48 -14.06
C ALA A 222 30.95 -11.09 -14.37
N GLY A 223 31.28 -10.51 -15.54
CA GLY A 223 30.70 -9.26 -16.04
C GLY A 223 29.20 -9.37 -16.31
N LEU A 224 28.75 -10.45 -16.96
CA LEU A 224 27.34 -10.72 -17.25
C LEU A 224 26.49 -10.75 -15.97
N ARG A 225 26.95 -11.52 -14.96
CA ARG A 225 26.29 -11.60 -13.64
C ARG A 225 26.22 -10.23 -12.95
N ARG A 226 27.27 -9.43 -13.03
CA ARG A 226 27.33 -8.07 -12.46
C ARG A 226 26.37 -7.10 -13.17
N VAL A 227 26.10 -7.29 -14.46
CA VAL A 227 25.18 -6.45 -15.25
C VAL A 227 23.72 -6.90 -15.08
N LEU A 228 23.43 -8.19 -15.31
CA LEU A 228 22.08 -8.74 -15.41
C LEU A 228 21.63 -9.54 -14.19
N GLY A 229 22.53 -10.28 -13.52
CA GLY A 229 22.16 -11.28 -12.51
C GLY A 229 21.38 -10.71 -11.32
N SER A 230 21.57 -9.44 -10.97
CA SER A 230 20.83 -8.75 -9.91
C SER A 230 19.51 -8.09 -10.34
N ALA A 231 19.17 -8.13 -11.64
CA ALA A 231 17.93 -7.59 -12.18
C ALA A 231 16.73 -8.43 -11.71
N VAL A 232 15.59 -7.77 -11.52
CA VAL A 232 14.42 -8.35 -10.86
C VAL A 232 13.25 -8.47 -11.83
N ARG A 233 12.68 -9.67 -11.94
CA ARG A 233 11.46 -9.94 -12.71
C ARG A 233 10.28 -9.13 -12.16
N ARG A 234 9.46 -8.64 -13.07
CA ARG A 234 8.08 -8.24 -12.79
C ARG A 234 7.16 -9.40 -13.23
N PRO A 235 6.38 -10.04 -12.33
CA PRO A 235 5.47 -11.10 -12.74
C PRO A 235 4.43 -10.58 -13.75
N PRO A 236 4.01 -11.38 -14.74
CA PRO A 236 3.10 -10.94 -15.78
C PRO A 236 1.64 -11.03 -15.32
N SER A 237 0.89 -9.93 -15.47
CA SER A 237 -0.53 -9.89 -15.09
C SER A 237 -1.37 -10.88 -15.89
N CYS A 238 -1.03 -11.16 -17.16
CA CYS A 238 -1.73 -12.14 -18.00
C CYS A 238 -1.86 -13.53 -17.34
N PHE A 239 -0.80 -14.00 -16.67
CA PHE A 239 -0.72 -15.34 -16.07
C PHE A 239 -0.73 -15.34 -14.54
N CYS A 240 -0.84 -14.17 -13.91
CA CYS A 240 -0.90 -14.00 -12.44
C CYS A 240 -2.20 -13.36 -11.94
N SER A 241 -3.10 -12.92 -12.83
CA SER A 241 -4.30 -12.15 -12.47
C SER A 241 -5.44 -12.19 -13.50
N PHE A 242 -5.14 -12.26 -14.80
CA PHE A 242 -6.16 -12.38 -15.86
C PHE A 242 -6.46 -13.83 -16.28
N ASP A 243 -5.75 -14.82 -15.69
CA ASP A 243 -5.89 -16.24 -16.00
C ASP A 243 -5.96 -16.56 -17.50
N GLN A 244 -5.09 -15.91 -18.28
CA GLN A 244 -4.91 -16.25 -19.69
C GLN A 244 -4.11 -17.54 -19.85
N TYR A 245 -4.35 -18.25 -20.95
CA TYR A 245 -3.70 -19.51 -21.29
C TYR A 245 -2.97 -19.42 -22.63
N PRO A 246 -1.98 -20.30 -22.90
CA PRO A 246 -1.34 -20.39 -24.22
C PRO A 246 -2.34 -20.59 -25.38
N ALA A 247 -3.47 -21.26 -25.12
CA ALA A 247 -4.57 -21.45 -26.07
C ALA A 247 -5.22 -20.12 -26.53
N ASP A 248 -5.31 -19.11 -25.65
CA ASP A 248 -5.87 -17.79 -26.01
C ASP A 248 -5.04 -17.11 -27.11
N LEU A 249 -3.73 -17.38 -27.19
CA LEU A 249 -2.86 -16.86 -28.23
C LEU A 249 -3.02 -17.61 -29.56
N VAL A 250 -3.39 -18.90 -29.51
CA VAL A 250 -3.76 -19.69 -30.70
C VAL A 250 -5.08 -19.18 -31.28
N GLU A 251 -6.06 -18.92 -30.42
CA GLU A 251 -7.34 -18.34 -30.83
C GLU A 251 -7.19 -16.89 -31.34
N LEU A 252 -6.33 -16.06 -30.72
CA LEU A 252 -6.01 -14.73 -31.24
C LEU A 252 -5.31 -14.76 -32.60
N ALA A 253 -4.42 -15.72 -32.84
CA ALA A 253 -3.81 -15.94 -34.16
C ALA A 253 -4.88 -16.34 -35.19
N ARG A 254 -5.74 -17.32 -34.87
CA ARG A 254 -6.84 -17.76 -35.73
C ARG A 254 -7.82 -16.63 -36.07
N ARG A 255 -8.15 -15.77 -35.10
CA ARG A 255 -8.99 -14.57 -35.31
C ARG A 255 -8.32 -13.54 -36.21
N PHE A 256 -7.02 -13.33 -36.05
CA PHE A 256 -6.26 -12.42 -36.91
C PHE A 256 -6.27 -12.92 -38.36
N ASP A 257 -5.99 -14.19 -38.60
CA ASP A 257 -5.99 -14.78 -39.95
C ASP A 257 -7.38 -14.77 -40.59
N ALA A 258 -8.44 -15.01 -39.82
CA ALA A 258 -9.82 -14.91 -40.30
C ALA A 258 -10.24 -13.46 -40.65
N VAL A 259 -9.70 -12.46 -39.95
CA VAL A 259 -9.97 -11.03 -40.17
C VAL A 259 -9.04 -10.41 -41.24
N ARG A 260 -7.88 -11.05 -41.50
CA ARG A 260 -6.89 -10.63 -42.49
C ARG A 260 -6.04 -11.84 -42.96
N PRO A 261 -6.49 -12.60 -43.97
CA PRO A 261 -5.65 -13.59 -44.62
C PRO A 261 -4.40 -12.95 -45.23
N LEU A 262 -3.23 -13.55 -45.04
CA LEU A 262 -1.94 -13.07 -45.55
C LEU A 262 -1.15 -14.22 -46.21
N PRO A 263 -0.24 -13.93 -47.16
CA PRO A 263 0.66 -14.94 -47.72
C PRO A 263 1.59 -15.51 -46.64
N ALA A 264 1.76 -16.83 -46.60
CA ALA A 264 2.54 -17.53 -45.58
C ALA A 264 4.02 -17.10 -45.48
N ASP A 265 4.60 -16.58 -46.57
CA ASP A 265 5.98 -16.09 -46.63
C ASP A 265 6.10 -14.57 -46.38
N LEU A 266 4.98 -13.85 -46.13
CA LEU A 266 4.99 -12.42 -45.81
C LEU A 266 5.59 -12.21 -44.40
N PRO A 267 6.57 -11.30 -44.22
CA PRO A 267 7.17 -11.10 -42.91
C PRO A 267 6.20 -10.51 -41.88
N LEU A 268 6.08 -11.18 -40.72
CA LEU A 268 5.31 -10.71 -39.56
C LEU A 268 6.25 -10.35 -38.40
N LEU A 269 5.97 -9.26 -37.71
CA LEU A 269 6.67 -8.85 -36.49
C LEU A 269 5.70 -8.79 -35.31
N VAL A 270 5.83 -9.70 -34.35
CA VAL A 270 5.10 -9.65 -33.09
C VAL A 270 5.83 -8.74 -32.09
N VAL A 271 5.14 -7.71 -31.61
CA VAL A 271 5.66 -6.69 -30.67
C VAL A 271 4.93 -6.82 -29.33
N GLY A 272 5.56 -7.51 -28.40
CA GLY A 272 5.09 -7.61 -27.03
C GLY A 272 5.31 -6.31 -26.25
N VAL A 273 4.25 -5.69 -25.77
CA VAL A 273 4.36 -4.54 -24.86
C VAL A 273 4.75 -5.05 -23.47
N ARG A 274 5.82 -4.49 -22.89
CA ARG A 274 6.29 -4.88 -21.55
C ARG A 274 5.31 -4.31 -20.52
N THR A 275 4.68 -5.17 -19.71
CA THR A 275 5.32 -6.37 -19.13
C THR A 275 4.81 -7.71 -19.67
N SER A 276 3.50 -7.89 -19.83
CA SER A 276 2.92 -9.19 -20.15
C SER A 276 3.20 -9.63 -21.59
N GLY A 277 3.35 -8.68 -22.52
CA GLY A 277 3.82 -8.94 -23.87
C GLY A 277 5.21 -9.63 -23.97
N SER A 278 6.07 -9.59 -22.96
CA SER A 278 7.30 -10.41 -22.93
C SER A 278 7.03 -11.92 -22.86
N TYR A 279 5.81 -12.32 -22.51
CA TYR A 279 5.34 -13.71 -22.42
C TYR A 279 4.31 -14.00 -23.53
N LEU A 280 3.37 -13.09 -23.75
CA LEU A 280 2.33 -13.23 -24.79
C LEU A 280 2.93 -13.16 -26.21
N GLY A 281 3.95 -12.33 -26.44
CA GLY A 281 4.59 -12.15 -27.75
C GLY A 281 5.22 -13.42 -28.33
N PRO A 282 6.11 -14.12 -27.60
CA PRO A 282 6.69 -15.39 -28.06
C PRO A 282 5.63 -16.49 -28.31
N LEU A 283 4.59 -16.57 -27.48
CA LEU A 283 3.47 -17.51 -27.68
C LEU A 283 2.67 -17.18 -28.93
N LEU A 284 2.29 -15.92 -29.14
CA LEU A 284 1.60 -15.49 -30.36
C LEU A 284 2.46 -15.71 -31.62
N ALA A 285 3.77 -15.45 -31.54
CA ALA A 285 4.70 -15.74 -32.64
C ALA A 285 4.79 -17.24 -32.95
N ALA A 286 4.77 -18.11 -31.92
CA ALA A 286 4.72 -19.55 -32.09
C ALA A 286 3.37 -20.03 -32.66
N ALA A 287 2.24 -19.47 -32.22
CA ALA A 287 0.91 -19.77 -32.72
C ALA A 287 0.77 -19.42 -34.22
N LEU A 288 1.25 -18.24 -34.65
CA LEU A 288 1.26 -17.85 -36.06
C LEU A 288 2.12 -18.78 -36.93
N ARG A 289 3.26 -19.26 -36.40
CA ARG A 289 4.08 -20.28 -37.07
C ARG A 289 3.37 -21.64 -37.20
N GLN A 290 2.55 -22.02 -36.21
CA GLN A 290 1.69 -23.21 -36.29
C GLN A 290 0.52 -23.03 -37.28
N ALA A 291 -0.04 -21.82 -37.39
CA ALA A 291 -1.08 -21.48 -38.37
C ALA A 291 -0.58 -21.45 -39.82
N GLY A 292 0.75 -21.42 -40.02
CA GLY A 292 1.40 -21.56 -41.33
C GLY A 292 2.33 -20.41 -41.73
N HIS A 293 2.40 -19.34 -40.94
CA HIS A 293 3.27 -18.18 -41.24
C HIS A 293 4.75 -18.53 -41.01
N ARG A 294 5.54 -18.54 -42.08
CA ARG A 294 6.94 -18.95 -42.07
C ARG A 294 7.88 -17.85 -41.60
N ALA A 295 7.56 -16.59 -41.90
CA ALA A 295 8.43 -15.43 -41.72
C ALA A 295 8.11 -14.59 -40.46
N VAL A 296 7.89 -15.25 -39.31
CA VAL A 296 7.49 -14.57 -38.05
C VAL A 296 8.69 -14.24 -37.15
N ALA A 297 8.91 -12.96 -36.88
CA ALA A 297 9.88 -12.45 -35.92
C ALA A 297 9.20 -11.93 -34.63
N GLY A 298 9.89 -12.02 -33.48
CA GLY A 298 9.41 -11.52 -32.19
C GLY A 298 10.28 -10.39 -31.62
N GLY A 299 9.70 -9.52 -30.81
CA GLY A 299 10.41 -8.49 -30.05
C GLY A 299 9.55 -7.85 -28.96
N THR A 300 10.16 -7.06 -28.07
CA THR A 300 9.42 -6.39 -26.98
C THR A 300 9.76 -4.90 -26.85
N VAL A 301 8.81 -4.11 -26.35
CA VAL A 301 8.95 -2.66 -26.15
C VAL A 301 8.30 -2.22 -24.85
N ARG A 302 8.89 -1.26 -24.14
CA ARG A 302 8.27 -0.60 -22.99
C ARG A 302 7.69 0.75 -23.45
N PRO A 303 6.43 1.11 -23.10
CA PRO A 303 5.85 2.40 -23.47
C PRO A 303 6.73 3.59 -23.06
N GLY A 304 6.70 4.67 -23.85
CA GLY A 304 7.59 5.83 -23.70
C GLY A 304 9.06 5.58 -24.07
N GLN A 305 9.37 4.51 -24.81
CA GLN A 305 10.72 4.21 -25.31
C GLN A 305 10.74 4.03 -26.83
N ALA A 306 11.90 4.25 -27.45
CA ALA A 306 12.08 4.04 -28.88
C ALA A 306 11.87 2.54 -29.23
N VAL A 307 10.87 2.27 -30.07
CA VAL A 307 10.46 0.91 -30.45
C VAL A 307 11.63 0.15 -31.06
N LEU A 308 11.97 -1.01 -30.48
CA LEU A 308 13.01 -1.95 -30.95
C LEU A 308 14.35 -1.30 -31.33
N ALA A 309 14.81 -0.33 -30.52
CA ALA A 309 16.12 0.31 -30.70
C ALA A 309 17.27 -0.71 -30.76
N GLY A 310 18.13 -0.61 -31.78
CA GLY A 310 19.20 -1.57 -32.05
C GLY A 310 18.82 -2.71 -33.01
N ARG A 311 17.62 -2.66 -33.62
CA ARG A 311 17.12 -3.57 -34.67
C ARG A 311 16.77 -2.82 -35.97
N GLU A 312 17.34 -1.63 -36.19
CA GLU A 312 16.99 -0.72 -37.31
C GLU A 312 17.06 -1.39 -38.69
N ARG A 313 18.06 -2.27 -38.93
CA ARG A 313 18.20 -3.01 -40.20
C ARG A 313 17.07 -4.02 -40.43
N GLU A 314 16.57 -4.62 -39.36
CA GLU A 314 15.48 -5.60 -39.41
C GLU A 314 14.15 -4.90 -39.64
N LEU A 315 13.91 -3.76 -38.96
CA LEU A 315 12.76 -2.90 -39.25
C LEU A 315 12.77 -2.38 -40.69
N ALA A 316 13.93 -1.97 -41.21
CA ALA A 316 14.07 -1.52 -42.59
C ALA A 316 13.80 -2.65 -43.61
N TRP A 317 14.24 -3.89 -43.32
CA TRP A 317 13.92 -5.05 -44.15
C TRP A 317 12.43 -5.41 -44.13
N LEU A 318 11.80 -5.41 -42.93
CA LEU A 318 10.36 -5.63 -42.78
C LEU A 318 9.55 -4.59 -43.58
N LEU A 319 9.92 -3.31 -43.49
CA LEU A 319 9.29 -2.22 -44.25
C LEU A 319 9.46 -2.41 -45.77
N ALA A 320 10.66 -2.73 -46.23
CA ALA A 320 10.94 -2.97 -47.64
C ALA A 320 10.20 -4.20 -48.21
N ALA A 321 9.86 -5.16 -47.36
CA ALA A 321 9.10 -6.36 -47.71
C ALA A 321 7.56 -6.22 -47.55
N GLY A 322 7.04 -5.04 -47.19
CA GLY A 322 5.61 -4.83 -46.94
C GLY A 322 5.08 -5.56 -45.68
N GLY A 323 5.98 -5.94 -44.78
CA GLY A 323 5.70 -6.76 -43.61
C GLY A 323 4.74 -6.11 -42.60
N GLN A 324 4.05 -6.96 -41.85
CA GLN A 324 2.97 -6.57 -40.93
C GLN A 324 3.43 -6.61 -39.48
N VAL A 325 2.88 -5.75 -38.62
CA VAL A 325 3.24 -5.66 -37.21
C VAL A 325 2.04 -5.95 -36.31
N LEU A 326 2.21 -6.84 -35.34
CA LEU A 326 1.18 -7.33 -34.43
C LEU A 326 1.54 -6.97 -32.99
N VAL A 327 0.86 -5.99 -32.41
CA VAL A 327 1.10 -5.51 -31.04
C VAL A 327 0.24 -6.30 -30.06
N VAL A 328 0.84 -6.83 -28.98
CA VAL A 328 0.16 -7.63 -27.95
C VAL A 328 0.58 -7.24 -26.53
N ASP A 329 -0.37 -7.19 -25.60
CA ASP A 329 -0.18 -7.02 -24.15
C ASP A 329 -1.31 -7.75 -23.39
N ASP A 330 -1.32 -7.65 -22.06
CA ASP A 330 -2.46 -8.09 -21.23
C ASP A 330 -3.73 -7.23 -21.43
N PRO A 331 -4.91 -7.72 -21.01
CA PRO A 331 -6.19 -7.02 -21.20
C PRO A 331 -6.18 -5.54 -20.79
N PRO A 332 -6.41 -4.60 -21.74
CA PRO A 332 -6.26 -3.17 -21.50
C PRO A 332 -7.40 -2.56 -20.67
N VAL A 333 -7.09 -1.51 -19.90
CA VAL A 333 -8.10 -0.64 -19.25
C VAL A 333 -8.48 0.57 -20.11
N THR A 334 -7.50 1.15 -20.82
CA THR A 334 -7.66 2.39 -21.62
C THR A 334 -6.93 2.36 -22.95
N GLY A 335 -6.32 1.23 -23.34
CA GLY A 335 -5.55 1.10 -24.57
C GLY A 335 -4.24 1.91 -24.67
N ARG A 336 -4.00 2.89 -23.80
CA ARG A 336 -2.92 3.90 -23.94
C ARG A 336 -1.53 3.32 -24.24
N SER A 337 -1.12 2.25 -23.56
CA SER A 337 0.16 1.58 -23.79
C SER A 337 0.28 0.99 -25.20
N LEU A 338 -0.81 0.42 -25.71
CA LEU A 338 -0.90 -0.16 -27.05
C LEU A 338 -0.88 0.95 -28.10
N LEU A 339 -1.66 2.03 -27.88
CA LEU A 339 -1.69 3.21 -28.75
C LEU A 339 -0.32 3.88 -28.85
N GLU A 340 0.37 4.10 -27.73
CA GLU A 340 1.71 4.71 -27.71
C GLU A 340 2.73 3.86 -28.48
N VAL A 341 2.63 2.53 -28.41
CA VAL A 341 3.49 1.60 -29.16
C VAL A 341 3.13 1.56 -30.65
N ALA A 342 1.84 1.52 -31.01
CA ALA A 342 1.37 1.50 -32.39
C ALA A 342 1.71 2.82 -33.12
N THR A 343 1.47 3.97 -32.49
CA THR A 343 1.92 5.28 -33.00
C THR A 343 3.46 5.34 -33.08
N GLY A 344 4.16 4.75 -32.11
CA GLY A 344 5.63 4.61 -32.14
C GLY A 344 6.16 3.75 -33.30
N LEU A 345 5.39 2.78 -33.79
CA LEU A 345 5.69 1.99 -34.99
C LEU A 345 5.45 2.80 -36.27
N CYS A 346 4.35 3.58 -36.35
CA CYS A 346 4.15 4.50 -37.48
C CYS A 346 5.26 5.56 -37.57
N ALA A 347 5.75 6.06 -36.43
CA ALA A 347 6.92 6.94 -36.37
C ALA A 347 8.25 6.27 -36.80
N ARG A 348 8.27 4.95 -37.05
CA ARG A 348 9.38 4.21 -37.68
C ARG A 348 9.19 3.99 -39.18
N GLY A 349 8.03 4.35 -39.75
CA GLY A 349 7.71 4.22 -41.18
C GLY A 349 6.63 3.20 -41.53
N PHE A 350 6.04 2.48 -40.56
CA PHE A 350 4.94 1.55 -40.84
C PHE A 350 3.64 2.30 -41.12
N ALA A 351 2.92 1.93 -42.18
CA ALA A 351 1.57 2.44 -42.42
C ALA A 351 0.61 1.97 -41.31
N ALA A 352 -0.42 2.76 -40.98
CA ALA A 352 -1.31 2.45 -39.86
C ALA A 352 -2.13 1.16 -40.10
N ASP A 353 -2.47 0.87 -41.35
CA ASP A 353 -3.11 -0.39 -41.74
C ASP A 353 -2.16 -1.59 -41.67
N ALA A 354 -0.83 -1.39 -41.69
CA ALA A 354 0.17 -2.44 -41.50
C ALA A 354 0.41 -2.78 -40.01
N VAL A 355 -0.26 -2.09 -39.08
CA VAL A 355 -0.17 -2.31 -37.63
C VAL A 355 -1.52 -2.78 -37.08
N SER A 356 -1.58 -4.02 -36.62
CA SER A 356 -2.73 -4.58 -35.91
C SER A 356 -2.42 -4.74 -34.41
N VAL A 357 -3.45 -4.65 -33.58
CA VAL A 357 -3.37 -4.85 -32.13
C VAL A 357 -4.20 -6.08 -31.77
N LEU A 358 -3.57 -7.10 -31.21
CA LEU A 358 -4.19 -8.38 -30.85
C LEU A 358 -4.26 -8.45 -29.32
N VAL A 359 -5.49 -8.48 -28.76
CA VAL A 359 -5.71 -8.41 -27.30
C VAL A 359 -6.89 -9.25 -26.84
N ALA A 360 -6.74 -9.89 -25.68
CA ALA A 360 -7.86 -10.39 -24.91
C ALA A 360 -8.56 -9.23 -24.16
N VAL A 361 -9.89 -9.27 -24.04
CA VAL A 361 -10.68 -8.18 -23.48
C VAL A 361 -11.79 -8.69 -22.54
N GLU A 362 -11.82 -8.19 -21.31
CA GLU A 362 -12.89 -8.46 -20.32
C GLU A 362 -14.22 -7.74 -20.68
N ARG A 363 -14.17 -6.82 -21.65
CA ARG A 363 -15.24 -5.89 -22.04
C ARG A 363 -15.09 -5.55 -23.53
N GLU A 364 -15.73 -4.49 -23.99
CA GLU A 364 -15.46 -3.90 -25.31
C GLU A 364 -13.96 -3.58 -25.49
N PRO A 365 -13.41 -3.73 -26.71
CA PRO A 365 -12.05 -3.32 -27.01
C PRO A 365 -11.88 -1.80 -26.89
N PRO A 366 -10.70 -1.29 -26.51
CA PRO A 366 -10.45 0.14 -26.47
C PRO A 366 -10.44 0.73 -27.89
N ASP A 367 -10.99 1.93 -28.05
CA ASP A 367 -10.75 2.73 -29.24
C ASP A 367 -9.27 3.12 -29.33
N LEU A 368 -8.61 2.68 -30.41
CA LEU A 368 -7.20 3.00 -30.74
C LEU A 368 -7.11 3.83 -32.03
N GLY A 369 -8.21 4.44 -32.49
CA GLY A 369 -8.27 5.26 -33.69
C GLY A 369 -8.01 4.45 -34.97
N PRO A 370 -6.95 4.74 -35.74
CA PRO A 370 -6.72 4.12 -37.05
C PRO A 370 -6.23 2.66 -36.99
N PHE A 371 -5.89 2.13 -35.82
CA PHE A 371 -5.28 0.80 -35.69
C PHE A 371 -6.34 -0.31 -35.60
N ARG A 372 -6.16 -1.37 -36.42
CA ARG A 372 -7.05 -2.53 -36.41
C ARG A 372 -6.91 -3.30 -35.10
N VAL A 373 -7.99 -3.42 -34.32
CA VAL A 373 -8.03 -4.25 -33.12
C VAL A 373 -8.65 -5.62 -33.43
N VAL A 374 -7.95 -6.69 -33.08
CA VAL A 374 -8.43 -8.07 -33.10
C VAL A 374 -8.63 -8.50 -31.64
N ALA A 375 -9.88 -8.75 -31.27
CA ALA A 375 -10.30 -8.95 -29.89
C ALA A 375 -10.69 -10.41 -29.59
N LEU A 376 -10.24 -10.92 -28.44
CA LEU A 376 -10.73 -12.14 -27.82
C LEU A 376 -11.57 -11.78 -26.56
N PRO A 377 -12.92 -11.81 -26.63
CA PRO A 377 -13.78 -11.42 -25.53
C PRO A 377 -13.79 -12.47 -24.42
N GLU A 378 -14.12 -12.04 -23.20
CA GLU A 378 -14.03 -12.83 -21.97
C GLU A 378 -14.81 -14.16 -21.98
N SER A 379 -15.86 -14.26 -22.81
CA SER A 379 -16.64 -15.49 -23.02
C SER A 379 -15.84 -16.61 -23.66
N ASP A 380 -14.84 -16.24 -24.46
CA ASP A 380 -14.13 -17.12 -25.38
C ASP A 380 -12.72 -17.46 -24.86
N TRP A 381 -12.38 -17.03 -23.63
CA TRP A 381 -11.10 -17.34 -22.98
C TRP A 381 -11.08 -18.79 -22.51
N GLN A 382 -9.94 -19.47 -22.66
CA GLN A 382 -9.75 -20.87 -22.26
C GLN A 382 -10.16 -21.14 -20.79
N VAL A 383 -9.99 -20.16 -19.92
CA VAL A 383 -10.40 -20.24 -18.50
C VAL A 383 -11.90 -20.50 -18.33
N ARG A 384 -12.76 -20.03 -19.25
CA ARG A 384 -14.23 -20.22 -19.19
C ARG A 384 -14.65 -21.65 -19.47
N GLU A 385 -13.94 -22.36 -20.35
CA GLU A 385 -14.12 -23.81 -20.52
C GLU A 385 -13.66 -24.56 -19.26
N LEU A 386 -12.51 -24.19 -18.71
CA LEU A 386 -11.91 -24.83 -17.53
C LEU A 386 -12.73 -24.63 -16.24
N VAL A 387 -13.43 -23.51 -16.09
CA VAL A 387 -14.38 -23.28 -14.98
C VAL A 387 -15.83 -23.68 -15.29
N SER A 388 -16.08 -24.37 -16.41
CA SER A 388 -17.42 -24.94 -16.67
C SER A 388 -17.78 -25.99 -15.62
N PRO A 389 -19.08 -26.17 -15.26
CA PRO A 389 -19.48 -27.14 -14.24
C PRO A 389 -18.95 -28.56 -14.51
N THR A 390 -18.96 -29.00 -15.76
CA THR A 390 -18.47 -30.33 -16.18
C THR A 390 -16.95 -30.46 -16.03
N ALA A 391 -16.17 -29.44 -16.41
CA ALA A 391 -14.72 -29.44 -16.23
C ALA A 391 -14.33 -29.42 -14.74
N VAL A 392 -15.03 -28.62 -13.94
CA VAL A 392 -14.84 -28.53 -12.49
C VAL A 392 -15.22 -29.83 -11.78
N GLU A 393 -16.32 -30.49 -12.16
CA GLU A 393 -16.68 -31.79 -11.62
C GLU A 393 -15.61 -32.85 -11.96
N ALA A 394 -15.18 -32.90 -13.23
CA ALA A 394 -14.14 -33.84 -13.67
C ALA A 394 -12.79 -33.60 -12.95
N LEU A 395 -12.40 -32.34 -12.74
CA LEU A 395 -11.25 -31.95 -11.93
C LEU A 395 -11.37 -32.47 -10.49
N VAL A 396 -12.50 -32.20 -9.82
CA VAL A 396 -12.70 -32.58 -8.42
C VAL A 396 -12.70 -34.10 -8.27
N ARG A 397 -13.44 -34.84 -9.10
CA ARG A 397 -13.47 -36.32 -9.07
C ARG A 397 -12.10 -36.96 -9.28
N ARG A 398 -11.27 -36.39 -10.16
CA ARG A 398 -9.91 -36.86 -10.46
C ARG A 398 -8.91 -36.53 -9.35
N SER A 399 -9.00 -35.33 -8.77
CA SER A 399 -7.88 -34.72 -8.05
C SER A 399 -8.09 -34.62 -6.54
N VAL A 400 -9.33 -34.62 -6.05
CA VAL A 400 -9.62 -34.58 -4.61
C VAL A 400 -9.64 -36.01 -4.06
N PRO A 401 -8.85 -36.35 -3.02
CA PRO A 401 -8.82 -37.69 -2.44
C PRO A 401 -10.21 -38.20 -2.06
N GLY A 402 -10.59 -39.35 -2.61
CA GLY A 402 -11.89 -40.00 -2.40
C GLY A 402 -13.05 -39.46 -3.25
N ALA A 403 -12.92 -38.33 -3.94
CA ALA A 403 -14.02 -37.69 -4.65
C ALA A 403 -14.51 -38.45 -5.90
N ALA A 404 -13.69 -39.35 -6.45
CA ALA A 404 -14.11 -40.26 -7.51
C ALA A 404 -15.35 -41.08 -7.12
N GLY A 405 -15.48 -41.46 -5.83
CA GLY A 405 -16.59 -42.26 -5.31
C GLY A 405 -17.79 -41.47 -4.76
N TRP A 406 -17.83 -40.14 -4.92
CA TRP A 406 -18.94 -39.31 -4.42
C TRP A 406 -20.17 -39.40 -5.34
N PRO A 407 -21.36 -39.84 -4.86
CA PRO A 407 -22.54 -39.95 -5.72
C PRO A 407 -23.01 -38.62 -6.33
N ARG A 408 -22.79 -37.49 -5.67
CA ARG A 408 -23.23 -36.16 -6.12
C ARG A 408 -22.15 -35.10 -5.89
N LEU A 409 -21.96 -34.26 -6.90
CA LEU A 409 -21.20 -33.01 -6.83
C LEU A 409 -22.11 -31.88 -7.28
N GLU A 410 -22.05 -30.75 -6.58
CA GLU A 410 -22.77 -29.53 -6.94
C GLU A 410 -21.77 -28.43 -7.20
N VAL A 411 -21.76 -27.88 -8.42
CA VAL A 411 -20.89 -26.74 -8.78
C VAL A 411 -21.74 -25.49 -8.84
N GLY A 412 -21.44 -24.52 -7.96
CA GLY A 412 -22.09 -23.22 -7.96
C GLY A 412 -21.58 -22.30 -9.09
N PRO A 413 -22.24 -21.15 -9.32
CA PRO A 413 -21.85 -20.21 -10.36
C PRO A 413 -20.46 -19.61 -10.09
N ALA A 414 -19.70 -19.37 -11.16
CA ALA A 414 -18.40 -18.72 -11.07
C ALA A 414 -18.53 -17.24 -10.71
N VAL A 415 -17.82 -16.82 -9.65
CA VAL A 415 -17.76 -15.43 -9.18
C VAL A 415 -16.39 -14.85 -9.49
N SER A 416 -16.36 -13.71 -10.19
CA SER A 416 -15.18 -12.83 -10.20
C SER A 416 -15.38 -11.71 -9.18
N PRO A 417 -14.41 -11.44 -8.29
CA PRO A 417 -14.43 -10.27 -7.41
C PRO A 417 -14.03 -8.97 -8.14
N GLY A 418 -13.69 -9.02 -9.44
CA GLY A 418 -13.40 -7.86 -10.28
C GLY A 418 -12.33 -8.10 -11.35
N ARG A 419 -12.12 -7.09 -12.20
CA ARG A 419 -11.08 -7.05 -13.24
C ARG A 419 -9.71 -7.52 -12.71
N GLY A 420 -9.05 -8.41 -13.45
CA GLY A 420 -7.72 -8.92 -13.11
C GLY A 420 -7.64 -9.53 -11.71
N LEU A 421 -8.66 -10.31 -11.34
CA LEU A 421 -8.71 -11.13 -10.14
C LEU A 421 -9.29 -12.50 -10.47
N HIS A 422 -8.76 -13.52 -9.79
CA HIS A 422 -9.09 -14.92 -10.01
C HIS A 422 -10.59 -15.22 -9.85
N LEU A 423 -11.10 -16.10 -10.73
CA LEU A 423 -12.42 -16.72 -10.66
C LEU A 423 -12.48 -17.72 -9.49
N SER A 424 -13.59 -17.71 -8.76
CA SER A 424 -13.85 -18.55 -7.57
C SER A 424 -15.23 -19.19 -7.66
N LEU A 425 -15.32 -20.51 -7.47
CA LEU A 425 -16.55 -21.30 -7.52
C LEU A 425 -16.74 -22.08 -6.20
N PRO A 426 -17.89 -21.96 -5.50
CA PRO A 426 -18.21 -22.88 -4.42
C PRO A 426 -18.62 -24.24 -5.00
N VAL A 427 -18.20 -25.33 -4.37
CA VAL A 427 -18.50 -26.71 -4.80
C VAL A 427 -18.89 -27.55 -3.59
N THR A 428 -20.02 -28.27 -3.64
CA THR A 428 -20.44 -29.17 -2.56
C THR A 428 -20.26 -30.62 -2.98
N GLY A 429 -19.30 -31.31 -2.36
CA GLY A 429 -19.13 -32.76 -2.49
C GLY A 429 -20.06 -33.52 -1.57
N HIS A 430 -20.68 -34.60 -2.05
CA HIS A 430 -21.51 -35.49 -1.25
C HIS A 430 -20.91 -36.89 -1.25
N PRO A 431 -20.17 -37.28 -0.19
CA PRO A 431 -19.76 -38.67 0.03
C PRO A 431 -20.99 -39.57 0.23
N ALA A 432 -20.83 -40.88 0.01
CA ALA A 432 -21.91 -41.85 0.30
C ALA A 432 -22.20 -41.92 1.80
N ASP A 433 -21.15 -42.09 2.62
CA ASP A 433 -21.24 -42.31 4.07
C ASP A 433 -20.71 -41.10 4.87
N GLY A 434 -21.18 -39.89 4.56
CA GLY A 434 -20.70 -38.68 5.25
C GLY A 434 -21.49 -37.40 5.00
N PRO A 435 -21.26 -36.35 5.81
CA PRO A 435 -21.87 -35.04 5.62
C PRO A 435 -21.35 -34.36 4.34
N PRO A 436 -22.10 -33.39 3.77
CA PRO A 436 -21.63 -32.60 2.64
C PRO A 436 -20.29 -31.90 2.92
N VAL A 437 -19.36 -31.99 1.98
CA VAL A 437 -18.01 -31.43 2.05
C VAL A 437 -17.98 -30.11 1.27
N PRO A 438 -17.95 -28.94 1.94
CA PRO A 438 -17.82 -27.66 1.27
C PRO A 438 -16.40 -27.48 0.74
N LEU A 439 -16.28 -27.33 -0.57
CA LEU A 439 -15.05 -27.04 -1.30
C LEU A 439 -15.17 -25.70 -2.02
N ARG A 440 -14.02 -25.17 -2.43
CA ARG A 440 -13.93 -24.04 -3.34
C ARG A 440 -12.88 -24.32 -4.39
N VAL A 441 -13.21 -24.03 -5.64
CA VAL A 441 -12.31 -24.13 -6.79
C VAL A 441 -11.97 -22.70 -7.23
N GLU A 442 -10.68 -22.42 -7.32
CA GLU A 442 -10.16 -21.10 -7.64
C GLU A 442 -9.11 -21.20 -8.73
N THR A 443 -9.19 -20.32 -9.71
CA THR A 443 -8.02 -20.04 -10.57
C THR A 443 -6.90 -19.43 -9.73
N VAL A 444 -5.64 -19.69 -10.06
CA VAL A 444 -4.46 -19.15 -9.34
C VAL A 444 -3.35 -18.67 -10.28
N GLY A 445 -3.61 -18.60 -11.59
CA GLY A 445 -2.59 -18.41 -12.61
C GLY A 445 -1.79 -19.69 -12.93
N LEU A 446 -0.86 -19.56 -13.89
CA LEU A 446 -0.25 -20.71 -14.57
C LEU A 446 1.14 -21.11 -14.06
N GLY A 447 1.43 -22.41 -14.14
CA GLY A 447 2.75 -22.96 -13.81
C GLY A 447 3.21 -22.59 -12.39
N HIS A 448 4.50 -22.28 -12.22
CA HIS A 448 5.08 -21.84 -10.96
C HIS A 448 4.49 -20.51 -10.46
N LEU A 449 3.88 -19.72 -11.34
CA LEU A 449 3.22 -18.47 -10.94
C LEU A 449 1.98 -18.79 -10.11
N GLY A 450 1.27 -19.89 -10.42
CA GLY A 450 0.13 -20.38 -9.62
C GLY A 450 0.50 -21.36 -8.51
N ARG A 451 1.53 -22.22 -8.70
CA ARG A 451 2.00 -23.14 -7.64
C ARG A 451 2.36 -22.43 -6.33
N ARG A 452 2.73 -21.13 -6.40
CA ARG A 452 2.94 -20.26 -5.22
C ARG A 452 1.79 -20.32 -4.20
N ALA A 453 0.53 -20.42 -4.64
CA ALA A 453 -0.63 -20.40 -3.75
C ALA A 453 -0.69 -21.64 -2.85
N ALA A 454 -0.45 -22.82 -3.44
CA ALA A 454 -0.35 -24.09 -2.74
C ALA A 454 0.94 -24.20 -1.91
N GLU A 455 2.08 -23.73 -2.43
CA GLU A 455 3.35 -23.65 -1.67
C GLU A 455 3.17 -22.81 -0.39
N TYR A 456 2.53 -21.63 -0.47
CA TYR A 456 2.26 -20.80 0.70
C TYR A 456 1.24 -21.45 1.66
N ALA A 457 0.27 -22.20 1.16
CA ALA A 457 -0.72 -22.89 2.01
C ALA A 457 -0.09 -24.03 2.80
N ALA A 458 0.76 -24.85 2.16
CA ALA A 458 1.53 -25.91 2.82
C ALA A 458 2.47 -25.35 3.91
N ALA A 459 2.97 -24.12 3.72
CA ALA A 459 3.79 -23.41 4.70
C ALA A 459 3.00 -22.74 5.84
N LEU A 460 1.65 -22.68 5.77
CA LEU A 460 0.78 -21.98 6.72
C LEU A 460 -0.35 -22.88 7.28
N PRO A 461 -0.05 -24.11 7.74
CA PRO A 461 -1.06 -25.09 8.15
C PRO A 461 -1.98 -24.55 9.26
N GLY A 462 -3.29 -24.67 9.06
CA GLY A 462 -4.31 -24.24 10.01
C GLY A 462 -4.53 -22.72 10.11
N LEU A 463 -3.70 -21.89 9.46
CA LEU A 463 -3.86 -20.43 9.36
C LEU A 463 -4.49 -19.98 8.05
N VAL A 464 -4.53 -20.86 7.05
CA VAL A 464 -5.21 -20.68 5.76
C VAL A 464 -6.06 -21.94 5.45
N PRO A 465 -7.02 -21.87 4.51
CA PRO A 465 -7.73 -23.04 3.99
C PRO A 465 -6.80 -24.17 3.50
N GLU A 466 -7.23 -25.40 3.73
CA GLU A 466 -6.53 -26.61 3.31
C GLU A 466 -6.67 -26.81 1.80
N VAL A 467 -5.56 -26.74 1.06
CA VAL A 467 -5.49 -27.02 -0.38
C VAL A 467 -5.42 -28.53 -0.59
N LEU A 468 -6.36 -29.08 -1.36
CA LEU A 468 -6.48 -30.51 -1.64
C LEU A 468 -5.86 -30.90 -2.98
N ALA A 469 -5.93 -30.02 -3.97
CA ALA A 469 -5.40 -30.25 -5.32
C ALA A 469 -5.00 -28.94 -6.02
N LEU A 470 -4.13 -29.04 -7.01
CA LEU A 470 -3.82 -27.98 -7.98
C LEU A 470 -3.46 -28.63 -9.32
N GLU A 471 -4.28 -28.40 -10.34
CA GLU A 471 -4.06 -28.93 -11.69
C GLU A 471 -4.44 -27.87 -12.73
N GLY A 472 -3.68 -27.73 -13.81
CA GLY A 472 -4.02 -26.84 -14.93
C GLY A 472 -4.12 -25.33 -14.62
N GLY A 473 -3.78 -24.87 -13.41
CA GLY A 473 -4.02 -23.49 -12.95
C GLY A 473 -5.29 -23.34 -12.08
N LEU A 474 -6.01 -24.43 -11.81
CA LEU A 474 -7.15 -24.52 -10.89
C LEU A 474 -6.72 -25.18 -9.58
N MET A 475 -6.85 -24.44 -8.48
CA MET A 475 -6.67 -24.89 -7.11
C MET A 475 -8.01 -25.35 -6.52
N VAL A 476 -8.03 -26.53 -5.90
CA VAL A 476 -9.18 -27.01 -5.11
C VAL A 476 -8.81 -26.98 -3.63
N ARG A 477 -9.65 -26.33 -2.81
CA ARG A 477 -9.45 -26.22 -1.36
C ARG A 477 -10.72 -26.51 -0.57
N ARG A 478 -10.59 -26.88 0.71
CA ARG A 478 -11.73 -26.91 1.64
C ARG A 478 -12.22 -25.49 1.91
N GLU A 479 -13.53 -25.29 1.92
CA GLU A 479 -14.14 -24.06 2.38
C GLU A 479 -14.51 -24.18 3.87
N ARG A 480 -14.29 -23.09 4.63
CA ARG A 480 -14.67 -23.00 6.04
C ARG A 480 -15.57 -21.78 6.23
N PRO A 481 -16.90 -21.96 6.19
CA PRO A 481 -17.83 -20.89 6.52
C PRO A 481 -17.64 -20.49 7.99
N GLY A 482 -17.60 -19.19 8.23
CA GLY A 482 -17.40 -18.60 9.55
C GLY A 482 -17.79 -17.13 9.53
N ASP A 483 -18.55 -16.72 10.54
CA ASP A 483 -19.15 -15.40 10.72
C ASP A 483 -18.34 -14.50 11.67
N THR A 484 -17.47 -15.10 12.48
CA THR A 484 -16.79 -14.44 13.59
C THR A 484 -15.67 -13.53 13.07
N PRO A 485 -15.74 -12.20 13.27
CA PRO A 485 -14.71 -11.28 12.80
C PRO A 485 -13.33 -11.60 13.35
N VAL A 486 -12.26 -11.35 12.58
CA VAL A 486 -10.89 -11.59 13.04
C VAL A 486 -10.54 -10.72 14.24
N SER A 487 -9.84 -11.30 15.23
CA SER A 487 -9.26 -10.60 16.37
C SER A 487 -7.84 -10.11 16.06
N ALA A 488 -7.42 -9.03 16.72
CA ALA A 488 -6.06 -8.49 16.56
C ALA A 488 -4.97 -9.54 16.84
N GLU A 489 -5.15 -10.37 17.88
CA GLU A 489 -4.19 -11.39 18.29
C GLU A 489 -4.06 -12.51 17.24
N ALA A 490 -5.17 -13.00 16.69
CA ALA A 490 -5.15 -14.09 15.69
C ALA A 490 -4.43 -13.68 14.39
N ALA A 491 -4.63 -12.43 13.94
CA ALA A 491 -3.98 -11.93 12.75
C ALA A 491 -2.52 -11.48 12.99
N ALA A 492 -2.19 -10.97 14.19
CA ALA A 492 -0.79 -10.76 14.59
C ALA A 492 -0.01 -12.10 14.61
N ARG A 493 -0.65 -13.17 15.12
CA ARG A 493 -0.12 -14.55 15.09
C ARG A 493 0.10 -15.07 13.67
N TYR A 494 -0.81 -14.76 12.74
CA TYR A 494 -0.62 -15.06 11.31
C TYR A 494 0.57 -14.34 10.70
N VAL A 495 0.72 -13.02 10.88
CA VAL A 495 1.87 -12.28 10.33
C VAL A 495 3.18 -12.79 10.94
N ALA A 496 3.21 -13.05 12.24
CA ALA A 496 4.37 -13.62 12.94
C ALA A 496 4.73 -15.04 12.44
N ALA A 497 3.74 -15.87 12.07
CA ALA A 497 3.98 -17.19 11.48
C ALA A 497 4.44 -17.08 10.01
N ARG A 498 3.79 -16.22 9.22
CA ARG A 498 4.11 -15.99 7.80
C ARG A 498 5.50 -15.40 7.60
N GLN A 499 5.94 -14.51 8.49
CA GLN A 499 7.31 -13.99 8.49
C GLN A 499 8.37 -15.10 8.66
N ARG A 500 8.07 -16.13 9.46
CA ARG A 500 8.97 -17.28 9.70
C ARG A 500 8.92 -18.26 8.53
N ALA A 501 7.71 -18.61 8.08
CA ALA A 501 7.48 -19.65 7.08
C ALA A 501 7.84 -19.22 5.65
N LEU A 502 7.61 -17.96 5.29
CA LEU A 502 7.85 -17.40 3.95
C LEU A 502 9.05 -16.43 3.91
N ALA A 503 10.04 -16.66 4.78
CA ALA A 503 11.24 -15.82 4.89
C ALA A 503 12.04 -15.75 3.58
N LEU A 504 12.55 -14.55 3.25
CA LEU A 504 13.36 -14.27 2.07
C LEU A 504 14.83 -14.04 2.44
N GLY A 505 15.74 -14.39 1.53
CA GLY A 505 17.18 -14.23 1.78
C GLY A 505 17.70 -12.78 1.75
N ALA A 506 16.93 -11.83 1.20
CA ALA A 506 17.27 -10.39 1.18
C ALA A 506 16.06 -9.53 0.80
N ASP A 507 15.98 -8.32 1.34
CA ASP A 507 15.07 -7.28 0.86
C ASP A 507 15.52 -6.80 -0.54
N ARG A 508 14.60 -6.93 -1.51
CA ARG A 508 14.82 -6.60 -2.94
C ARG A 508 14.03 -5.38 -3.38
N THR A 509 13.15 -4.84 -2.53
CA THR A 509 12.22 -3.74 -2.87
C THR A 509 12.96 -2.48 -3.34
N ALA A 510 14.13 -2.20 -2.77
CA ALA A 510 15.01 -1.09 -3.16
C ALA A 510 15.51 -1.17 -4.62
N ARG A 511 15.42 -2.34 -5.28
CA ARG A 511 15.78 -2.53 -6.70
C ARG A 511 14.63 -2.20 -7.67
N LEU A 512 13.39 -2.10 -7.17
CA LEU A 512 12.18 -1.86 -7.96
C LEU A 512 11.95 -0.37 -8.30
N VAL A 513 13.04 0.39 -8.50
CA VAL A 513 12.99 1.85 -8.69
C VAL A 513 12.17 2.22 -9.92
N GLY A 514 11.17 3.07 -9.72
CA GLY A 514 10.28 3.54 -10.78
C GLY A 514 9.14 2.59 -11.12
N ARG A 515 8.97 1.47 -10.39
CA ARG A 515 7.84 0.54 -10.51
C ARG A 515 6.68 0.83 -9.54
N GLY A 516 6.92 1.59 -8.46
CA GLY A 516 5.93 1.87 -7.41
C GLY A 516 5.92 0.96 -6.16
N PRO A 517 7.06 0.41 -5.68
CA PRO A 517 7.10 -0.33 -4.41
C PRO A 517 6.70 0.57 -3.22
N VAL A 518 6.39 -0.02 -2.06
CA VAL A 518 5.91 0.71 -0.87
C VAL A 518 6.82 1.87 -0.46
N TRP A 519 8.15 1.75 -0.59
CA TRP A 519 9.07 2.87 -0.30
C TRP A 519 8.95 4.03 -1.29
N GLU A 520 8.56 3.79 -2.55
CA GLU A 520 8.41 4.84 -3.55
C GLU A 520 7.07 5.56 -3.40
N GLU A 521 5.98 4.82 -3.12
CA GLU A 521 4.69 5.45 -2.78
C GLU A 521 4.75 6.22 -1.45
N ALA A 522 5.50 5.70 -0.47
CA ALA A 522 5.85 6.42 0.75
C ALA A 522 6.56 7.76 0.45
N GLY A 523 7.60 7.75 -0.38
CA GLY A 523 8.26 8.99 -0.82
C GLY A 523 7.31 9.94 -1.58
N ARG A 524 6.38 9.39 -2.38
CA ARG A 524 5.34 10.15 -3.11
C ARG A 524 4.23 10.70 -2.21
N LEU A 525 4.14 10.35 -0.93
CA LEU A 525 3.27 11.04 0.03
C LEU A 525 3.80 12.45 0.34
N PHE A 526 5.12 12.58 0.51
CA PHE A 526 5.78 13.84 0.90
C PHE A 526 6.11 14.76 -0.28
N ALA A 527 5.84 14.32 -1.52
CA ALA A 527 6.05 15.12 -2.73
C ALA A 527 5.47 16.56 -2.66
N PRO A 528 4.26 16.80 -2.11
CA PRO A 528 3.70 18.15 -2.02
C PRO A 528 4.53 19.13 -1.18
N LEU A 529 5.28 18.65 -0.17
CA LEU A 529 6.08 19.51 0.73
C LEU A 529 7.21 20.26 0.00
N PHE A 530 7.61 19.78 -1.19
CA PHE A 530 8.65 20.38 -2.02
C PHE A 530 8.08 21.29 -3.14
N GLY A 531 6.75 21.39 -3.25
CA GLY A 531 6.07 22.14 -4.29
C GLY A 531 6.59 21.83 -5.70
N ARG A 532 6.92 22.88 -6.48
CA ARG A 532 7.45 22.75 -7.84
C ARG A 532 8.76 21.95 -7.95
N TRP A 533 9.52 21.81 -6.86
CA TRP A 533 10.81 21.10 -6.86
C TRP A 533 10.69 19.60 -6.53
N ALA A 534 9.47 19.08 -6.36
CA ALA A 534 9.22 17.69 -5.94
C ALA A 534 9.90 16.64 -6.82
N ALA A 535 10.04 16.85 -8.13
CA ALA A 535 10.71 15.90 -9.02
C ALA A 535 12.21 15.71 -8.71
N VAL A 536 12.85 16.70 -8.08
CA VAL A 536 14.28 16.70 -7.72
C VAL A 536 14.47 16.43 -6.24
N LEU A 537 13.73 17.11 -5.36
CA LEU A 537 13.92 17.00 -3.92
C LEU A 537 13.33 15.70 -3.33
N ARG A 538 12.25 15.13 -3.90
CA ARG A 538 11.71 13.86 -3.41
C ARG A 538 12.72 12.70 -3.54
N PRO A 539 13.35 12.45 -4.71
CA PRO A 539 14.38 11.40 -4.84
C PRO A 539 15.62 11.61 -3.95
N LEU A 540 15.95 12.87 -3.60
CA LEU A 540 17.15 13.21 -2.82
C LEU A 540 16.91 13.23 -1.31
N LEU A 541 15.70 13.55 -0.85
CA LEU A 541 15.40 13.78 0.57
C LEU A 541 14.29 12.88 1.13
N ALA A 542 13.18 12.68 0.43
CA ALA A 542 12.07 11.86 0.92
C ALA A 542 12.24 10.36 0.64
N ASP A 543 12.67 9.99 -0.57
CA ASP A 543 12.87 8.59 -0.96
C ASP A 543 13.94 7.88 -0.09
N PRO A 544 15.05 8.52 0.33
CA PRO A 544 15.99 7.90 1.28
C PRO A 544 15.38 7.64 2.66
N VAL A 545 14.56 8.56 3.20
CA VAL A 545 13.88 8.37 4.49
C VAL A 545 12.86 7.24 4.37
N ALA A 546 12.06 7.24 3.30
CA ALA A 546 11.09 6.18 3.05
C ALA A 546 11.77 4.79 2.92
N ARG A 547 12.87 4.69 2.16
CA ARG A 547 13.67 3.46 2.05
C ARG A 547 14.29 3.02 3.37
N ALA A 548 14.71 3.95 4.23
CA ALA A 548 15.28 3.60 5.53
C ALA A 548 14.20 3.05 6.49
N LEU A 549 12.99 3.63 6.47
CA LEU A 549 11.87 3.27 7.33
C LEU A 549 11.10 2.01 6.88
N THR A 550 11.18 1.63 5.60
CA THR A 550 10.45 0.47 5.03
C THR A 550 11.36 -0.71 4.66
N ARG A 551 12.66 -0.63 4.98
CA ARG A 551 13.61 -1.73 4.77
C ARG A 551 13.37 -2.81 5.82
N ALA A 552 13.00 -4.00 5.35
CA ALA A 552 12.75 -5.13 6.24
C ALA A 552 14.05 -5.64 6.88
N ALA A 553 14.09 -5.72 8.22
CA ALA A 553 15.18 -6.35 8.95
C ALA A 553 15.16 -7.89 8.77
N ARG A 554 13.95 -8.46 8.73
CA ARG A 554 13.64 -9.87 8.46
C ARG A 554 12.65 -9.94 7.29
N PRO A 555 13.12 -9.87 6.03
CA PRO A 555 12.27 -9.85 4.86
C PRO A 555 11.55 -11.19 4.65
N TYR A 556 10.29 -11.13 4.21
CA TYR A 556 9.48 -12.30 3.87
C TYR A 556 8.49 -11.97 2.75
N VAL A 557 7.79 -12.98 2.23
CA VAL A 557 6.67 -12.76 1.29
C VAL A 557 5.43 -12.28 2.05
N VAL A 558 5.18 -10.97 2.01
CA VAL A 558 4.00 -10.31 2.61
C VAL A 558 2.68 -10.90 2.13
N ASP A 559 1.63 -10.73 2.92
CA ASP A 559 0.25 -11.03 2.56
C ASP A 559 -0.34 -9.93 1.66
N GLY A 560 -0.09 -8.67 1.99
CA GLY A 560 -0.47 -7.49 1.22
C GLY A 560 -1.97 -7.14 1.21
N ARG A 561 -2.87 -8.04 1.66
CA ARG A 561 -4.34 -7.85 1.66
C ARG A 561 -4.96 -8.22 3.02
N THR A 562 -4.37 -7.71 4.08
CA THR A 562 -4.70 -8.03 5.49
C THR A 562 -5.96 -7.36 6.05
N SER A 563 -6.90 -6.90 5.21
CA SER A 563 -8.14 -6.27 5.69
C SER A 563 -8.96 -7.24 6.56
N ALA A 564 -9.64 -6.72 7.58
CA ALA A 564 -10.31 -7.54 8.60
C ALA A 564 -11.49 -8.38 8.05
N GLY A 565 -12.01 -8.04 6.87
CA GLY A 565 -13.05 -8.80 6.16
C GLY A 565 -12.53 -9.95 5.30
N ARG A 566 -11.21 -10.14 5.18
CA ARG A 566 -10.57 -11.21 4.37
C ARG A 566 -10.13 -12.40 5.23
N TRP A 567 -11.05 -12.81 6.09
CA TRP A 567 -10.89 -13.81 7.15
C TRP A 567 -12.24 -14.49 7.40
N THR A 568 -12.28 -15.81 7.60
CA THR A 568 -13.42 -16.48 8.23
C THR A 568 -13.03 -17.02 9.59
N GLY A 569 -13.92 -16.87 10.58
CA GLY A 569 -13.70 -17.27 11.96
C GLY A 569 -14.83 -18.16 12.47
N ARG A 570 -14.46 -19.21 13.21
CA ARG A 570 -15.38 -20.12 13.89
C ARG A 570 -14.67 -20.78 15.07
N ASP A 571 -15.37 -21.01 16.18
CA ASP A 571 -14.89 -21.76 17.36
C ASP A 571 -13.51 -21.25 17.88
N GLY A 572 -13.30 -19.93 17.89
CA GLY A 572 -12.05 -19.29 18.32
C GLY A 572 -10.85 -19.48 17.37
N ARG A 573 -11.07 -19.95 16.14
CA ARG A 573 -10.06 -20.18 15.10
C ARG A 573 -10.40 -19.39 13.85
N TRP A 574 -9.39 -18.77 13.24
CA TRP A 574 -9.54 -17.93 12.05
C TRP A 574 -8.59 -18.38 10.94
N VAL A 575 -9.04 -18.31 9.69
CA VAL A 575 -8.21 -18.56 8.50
C VAL A 575 -8.26 -17.39 7.52
N LYS A 576 -7.11 -17.06 6.91
CA LYS A 576 -6.99 -16.05 5.85
C LYS A 576 -7.56 -16.62 4.55
N THR A 577 -8.51 -15.97 3.91
CA THR A 577 -9.23 -16.56 2.76
C THR A 577 -8.52 -16.40 1.41
N ASP A 578 -7.60 -15.45 1.27
CA ASP A 578 -6.95 -15.04 0.01
C ASP A 578 -5.42 -14.85 0.18
N TRP A 579 -4.78 -15.69 1.00
CA TRP A 579 -3.38 -15.59 1.45
C TRP A 579 -2.31 -15.53 0.33
N ALA A 580 -2.64 -15.91 -0.90
CA ALA A 580 -1.73 -15.93 -2.05
C ALA A 580 -1.75 -14.63 -2.88
N GLU A 581 -2.73 -13.76 -2.62
CA GLU A 581 -3.08 -12.65 -3.50
C GLU A 581 -2.11 -11.47 -3.39
N GLY A 582 -2.14 -10.72 -2.29
CA GLY A 582 -1.44 -9.43 -2.17
C GLY A 582 0.08 -9.50 -2.15
N ALA A 583 0.66 -10.71 -2.13
CA ALA A 583 2.05 -10.96 -2.46
C ALA A 583 2.40 -10.56 -3.92
N PHE A 584 1.39 -10.48 -4.79
CA PHE A 584 1.48 -9.91 -6.13
C PHE A 584 0.42 -8.80 -6.30
N SER A 585 0.75 -7.79 -7.09
CA SER A 585 -0.21 -6.80 -7.55
C SER A 585 0.23 -6.23 -8.89
N HIS A 586 -0.71 -6.05 -9.82
CA HIS A 586 -0.48 -5.33 -11.07
C HIS A 586 -0.02 -3.87 -10.84
N LEU A 587 -0.19 -3.33 -9.62
CA LEU A 587 0.28 -2.01 -9.19
C LEU A 587 1.76 -1.98 -8.74
N ASP A 588 2.46 -3.12 -8.68
CA ASP A 588 3.86 -3.24 -8.22
C ASP A 588 4.16 -2.68 -6.81
N LEU A 589 3.14 -2.64 -5.94
CA LEU A 589 3.19 -2.17 -4.55
C LEU A 589 3.91 -3.15 -3.61
N ALA A 590 5.13 -3.52 -3.98
CA ALA A 590 5.93 -4.54 -3.31
C ALA A 590 6.45 -4.06 -1.94
N SER A 591 6.40 -4.97 -0.98
CA SER A 591 7.00 -4.87 0.35
C SER A 591 7.58 -6.23 0.75
N CYS A 592 8.54 -6.23 1.68
CA CYS A 592 8.98 -7.42 2.41
C CYS A 592 8.87 -7.23 3.94
N ASP A 593 8.24 -6.13 4.39
CA ASP A 593 8.24 -5.66 5.77
C ASP A 593 6.92 -6.02 6.49
N PRO A 594 6.94 -6.69 7.66
CA PRO A 594 5.72 -7.09 8.38
C PRO A 594 4.86 -5.91 8.84
N THR A 595 5.46 -4.73 8.98
CA THR A 595 4.73 -3.48 9.28
C THR A 595 3.68 -3.18 8.21
N TRP A 596 3.93 -3.57 6.95
CA TRP A 596 2.96 -3.40 5.86
C TRP A 596 1.66 -4.18 6.13
N ASP A 597 1.79 -5.47 6.42
CA ASP A 597 0.67 -6.37 6.71
C ASP A 597 -0.08 -5.95 8.00
N LEU A 598 0.66 -5.62 9.06
CA LEU A 598 0.08 -5.18 10.34
C LEU A 598 -0.66 -3.85 10.21
N ALA A 599 -0.12 -2.89 9.45
CA ALA A 599 -0.76 -1.61 9.22
C ALA A 599 -2.06 -1.74 8.39
N GLY A 600 -2.11 -2.65 7.42
CA GLY A 600 -3.32 -2.89 6.61
C GLY A 600 -4.50 -3.36 7.44
N LEU A 601 -4.23 -4.28 8.38
CA LEU A 601 -5.20 -4.73 9.36
C LEU A 601 -5.59 -3.61 10.33
N ALA A 602 -4.62 -2.90 10.91
CA ALA A 602 -4.90 -1.85 11.90
C ALA A 602 -5.76 -0.72 11.30
N VAL A 603 -5.48 -0.29 10.07
CA VAL A 603 -6.32 0.68 9.34
C VAL A 603 -7.71 0.12 9.06
N SER A 604 -7.82 -1.17 8.69
CA SER A 604 -9.11 -1.84 8.44
C SER A 604 -9.98 -1.97 9.70
N LEU A 605 -9.42 -2.45 10.82
CA LEU A 605 -10.10 -2.49 12.12
C LEU A 605 -10.51 -1.09 12.58
N THR A 606 -9.66 -0.09 12.36
CA THR A 606 -9.95 1.32 12.66
C THR A 606 -11.14 1.85 11.85
N ALA A 607 -11.23 1.50 10.57
CA ALA A 607 -12.37 1.88 9.71
C ALA A 607 -13.67 1.17 10.12
N LEU A 608 -13.58 -0.05 10.67
CA LEU A 608 -14.72 -0.79 11.26
C LEU A 608 -15.09 -0.33 12.68
N GLY A 609 -14.54 0.79 13.17
CA GLY A 609 -14.86 1.32 14.50
C GLY A 609 -14.22 0.56 15.67
N ARG A 610 -13.20 -0.29 15.43
CA ARG A 610 -12.49 -1.10 16.42
C ARG A 610 -11.05 -0.58 16.68
N PRO A 611 -10.84 0.69 17.10
CA PRO A 611 -9.51 1.28 17.20
C PRO A 611 -8.65 0.75 18.37
N GLY A 612 -9.26 0.19 19.41
CA GLY A 612 -8.51 -0.46 20.50
C GLY A 612 -7.77 -1.70 20.01
N GLU A 613 -8.46 -2.57 19.27
CA GLU A 613 -7.86 -3.72 18.62
C GLU A 613 -6.83 -3.32 17.56
N ALA A 614 -7.04 -2.21 16.84
CA ALA A 614 -6.05 -1.72 15.88
C ALA A 614 -4.69 -1.34 16.52
N ALA A 615 -4.68 -0.86 17.76
CA ALA A 615 -3.44 -0.66 18.52
C ALA A 615 -2.83 -2.00 18.97
N GLU A 616 -3.67 -2.95 19.37
CA GLU A 616 -3.26 -4.28 19.82
C GLU A 616 -2.61 -5.12 18.71
N VAL A 617 -2.87 -4.86 17.43
CA VAL A 617 -2.20 -5.53 16.30
C VAL A 617 -0.67 -5.39 16.37
N ARG A 618 -0.16 -4.18 16.63
CA ARG A 618 1.29 -3.93 16.78
C ARG A 618 1.80 -4.60 18.05
N ALA A 619 1.18 -4.33 19.19
CA ALA A 619 1.62 -4.85 20.48
C ALA A 619 1.64 -6.40 20.52
N GLY A 620 0.63 -7.05 19.98
CA GLY A 620 0.55 -8.51 19.86
C GLY A 620 1.68 -9.09 19.00
N TYR A 621 1.98 -8.48 17.85
CA TYR A 621 3.10 -8.91 17.00
C TYR A 621 4.46 -8.70 17.69
N GLU A 622 4.68 -7.56 18.34
CA GLU A 622 5.92 -7.27 19.08
C GLU A 622 6.13 -8.30 20.21
N ARG A 623 5.07 -8.66 20.97
CA ARG A 623 5.13 -9.72 22.00
C ARG A 623 5.39 -11.12 21.41
N LEU A 624 4.82 -11.43 20.25
CA LEU A 624 4.95 -12.75 19.61
C LEU A 624 6.30 -12.98 18.90
N THR A 625 7.08 -11.93 18.64
CA THR A 625 8.32 -12.01 17.83
C THR A 625 9.57 -11.43 18.49
N GLY A 626 9.42 -10.53 19.45
CA GLY A 626 10.50 -9.69 19.97
C GLY A 626 11.00 -8.62 18.99
N GLU A 627 10.48 -8.55 17.75
CA GLU A 627 10.81 -7.47 16.81
C GLU A 627 9.96 -6.24 17.16
N ARG A 628 10.57 -5.20 17.72
CA ARG A 628 9.92 -3.90 17.91
C ARG A 628 9.76 -3.17 16.58
N ILE A 629 8.59 -2.58 16.37
CA ILE A 629 8.31 -1.66 15.28
C ILE A 629 8.50 -0.23 15.82
N ASP A 630 9.23 0.63 15.12
CA ASP A 630 9.36 2.04 15.50
C ASP A 630 8.15 2.87 15.03
N ALA A 631 7.88 3.95 15.76
CA ALA A 631 6.73 4.82 15.54
C ALA A 631 6.67 5.39 14.11
N ALA A 632 7.82 5.65 13.49
CA ALA A 632 7.91 6.22 12.15
C ALA A 632 7.66 5.19 11.03
N ARG A 633 8.23 3.99 11.16
CA ARG A 633 7.92 2.80 10.33
C ARG A 633 6.42 2.47 10.41
N TRP A 634 5.85 2.47 11.63
CA TRP A 634 4.42 2.26 11.86
C TRP A 634 3.53 3.35 11.23
N CYS A 635 3.90 4.62 11.38
CA CYS A 635 3.20 5.75 10.76
C CYS A 635 3.22 5.65 9.23
N LEU A 636 4.39 5.38 8.65
CA LEU A 636 4.58 5.40 7.21
C LEU A 636 3.86 4.24 6.50
N ALA A 637 3.90 3.05 7.10
CA ALA A 637 3.14 1.90 6.61
C ALA A 637 1.63 2.18 6.61
N GLN A 638 1.08 2.77 7.69
CA GLN A 638 -0.34 3.17 7.74
C GLN A 638 -0.70 4.21 6.68
N LEU A 639 0.15 5.21 6.44
CA LEU A 639 -0.13 6.23 5.42
C LEU A 639 -0.20 5.65 3.99
N VAL A 640 0.70 4.70 3.65
CA VAL A 640 0.64 4.02 2.34
C VAL A 640 -0.54 3.04 2.28
N GLN A 641 -0.89 2.36 3.37
CA GLN A 641 -2.09 1.51 3.47
C GLN A 641 -3.39 2.31 3.26
N VAL A 642 -3.54 3.47 3.93
CA VAL A 642 -4.68 4.39 3.75
C VAL A 642 -4.77 4.90 2.30
N ARG A 643 -3.64 5.06 1.61
CA ARG A 643 -3.60 5.50 0.21
C ARG A 643 -3.94 4.39 -0.78
N HIS A 644 -3.50 3.14 -0.57
CA HIS A 644 -3.53 2.08 -1.59
C HIS A 644 -4.17 0.73 -1.18
N GLY A 645 -4.14 0.32 0.09
CA GLY A 645 -4.32 -1.10 0.47
C GLY A 645 -5.72 -1.53 0.93
N LEU A 646 -6.67 -0.60 1.05
CA LEU A 646 -8.05 -0.91 1.44
C LEU A 646 -8.88 -1.40 0.24
N GLY A 647 -8.71 -2.69 -0.08
CA GLY A 647 -9.22 -3.30 -1.31
C GLY A 647 -10.75 -3.37 -1.44
N ASP A 648 -11.44 -3.87 -0.41
CA ASP A 648 -12.86 -4.28 -0.53
C ASP A 648 -13.85 -3.11 -0.58
N ARG A 649 -13.51 -2.02 0.11
CA ARG A 649 -14.23 -0.74 0.09
C ARG A 649 -13.19 0.39 0.21
N PRO A 650 -12.82 1.07 -0.89
CA PRO A 650 -11.88 2.18 -0.81
C PRO A 650 -12.49 3.33 -0.01
N LEU A 651 -11.74 3.89 0.95
CA LEU A 651 -12.22 5.04 1.73
C LEU A 651 -12.52 6.24 0.82
N ASP A 652 -13.64 6.91 1.11
CA ASP A 652 -13.95 8.22 0.54
C ASP A 652 -12.89 9.27 0.91
N ARG A 653 -12.97 10.46 0.30
CA ARG A 653 -11.97 11.54 0.50
C ARG A 653 -11.87 11.99 1.97
N ALA A 654 -12.99 12.09 2.69
CA ALA A 654 -13.01 12.58 4.07
C ALA A 654 -12.48 11.51 5.04
N ALA A 655 -12.96 10.27 4.93
CA ALA A 655 -12.46 9.15 5.72
C ALA A 655 -10.95 8.89 5.47
N ARG A 656 -10.48 9.02 4.23
CA ARG A 656 -9.05 8.88 3.87
C ARG A 656 -8.19 10.00 4.43
N ARG A 657 -8.65 11.27 4.39
CA ARG A 657 -7.97 12.40 5.05
C ARG A 657 -7.90 12.18 6.57
N ARG A 658 -9.01 11.79 7.21
CA ARG A 658 -9.08 11.53 8.65
C ARG A 658 -8.16 10.38 9.08
N ALA A 659 -8.14 9.27 8.35
CA ALA A 659 -7.26 8.14 8.64
C ALA A 659 -5.78 8.50 8.46
N SER A 660 -5.43 9.29 7.43
CA SER A 660 -4.06 9.78 7.21
C SER A 660 -3.61 10.71 8.33
N ALA A 661 -4.47 11.65 8.73
CA ALA A 661 -4.22 12.54 9.87
C ALA A 661 -4.02 11.75 11.18
N ARG A 662 -4.85 10.72 11.42
CA ARG A 662 -4.76 9.88 12.63
C ARG A 662 -3.43 9.11 12.73
N ALA A 663 -2.90 8.61 11.60
CA ALA A 663 -1.59 7.95 11.59
C ALA A 663 -0.47 8.91 12.07
N VAL A 664 -0.47 10.16 11.59
CA VAL A 664 0.50 11.19 12.01
C VAL A 664 0.24 11.67 13.44
N GLN A 665 -1.03 11.80 13.87
CA GLN A 665 -1.36 12.14 15.26
C GLN A 665 -0.81 11.12 16.26
N GLY A 666 -0.96 9.81 15.98
CA GLY A 666 -0.42 8.75 16.82
C GLY A 666 1.10 8.77 16.91
N PHE A 667 1.77 8.94 15.76
CA PHE A 667 3.23 9.10 15.70
C PHE A 667 3.72 10.31 16.51
N LEU A 668 3.06 11.45 16.37
CA LEU A 668 3.40 12.67 17.08
C LEU A 668 3.09 12.60 18.58
N ALA A 669 2.11 11.80 19.01
CA ALA A 669 1.88 11.49 20.42
C ALA A 669 3.00 10.60 21.00
N GLU A 670 3.32 9.49 20.33
CA GLU A 670 4.36 8.52 20.75
C GLU A 670 5.74 9.17 20.92
N GLU A 671 6.09 10.17 20.10
CA GLU A 671 7.38 10.89 20.16
C GLU A 671 7.40 12.11 21.12
N TYR A 672 6.25 12.67 21.54
CA TYR A 672 6.20 13.94 22.29
C TYR A 672 5.29 14.00 23.53
N LEU A 673 4.36 13.06 23.74
CA LEU A 673 3.29 13.19 24.74
C LEU A 673 3.09 11.97 25.65
N ASP A 674 3.50 10.78 25.22
CA ASP A 674 3.21 9.52 25.95
C ASP A 674 3.96 9.40 27.29
N ASP A 675 5.08 10.11 27.47
CA ASP A 675 5.80 10.22 28.75
C ASP A 675 5.23 11.29 29.70
N LEU A 676 4.24 12.07 29.26
CA LEU A 676 3.54 13.04 30.11
C LEU A 676 2.25 12.43 30.70
N PRO A 677 1.97 12.65 32.00
CA PRO A 677 0.73 12.18 32.61
C PRO A 677 -0.50 12.77 31.92
N THR A 678 -1.56 11.98 31.82
CA THR A 678 -2.89 12.44 31.40
C THR A 678 -3.35 13.58 32.32
N PRO A 679 -3.86 14.71 31.80
CA PRO A 679 -4.34 15.81 32.64
C PRO A 679 -5.46 15.36 33.59
N GLY A 680 -5.18 15.39 34.90
CA GLY A 680 -6.16 15.06 35.93
C GLY A 680 -7.20 16.17 36.15
N ALA A 681 -8.28 15.84 36.84
CA ALA A 681 -9.39 16.75 37.14
C ALA A 681 -9.07 17.85 38.20
N GLY A 682 -7.81 17.94 38.66
CA GLY A 682 -7.38 18.95 39.63
C GLY A 682 -7.21 20.36 39.04
N PRO A 683 -6.99 21.37 39.89
CA PRO A 683 -6.69 22.74 39.46
C PRO A 683 -5.33 22.77 38.74
N GLY A 684 -5.35 22.92 37.41
CA GLY A 684 -4.16 23.14 36.60
C GLY A 684 -3.72 24.61 36.61
N ALA A 685 -2.60 24.91 35.95
CA ALA A 685 -2.07 26.27 35.79
C ALA A 685 -2.96 27.21 34.95
N GLY A 686 -4.01 26.67 34.32
CA GLY A 686 -5.03 27.40 33.56
C GLY A 686 -5.43 26.68 32.28
N TRP A 687 -6.45 27.21 31.60
CA TRP A 687 -6.85 26.74 30.28
C TRP A 687 -6.09 27.49 29.17
N CYS A 688 -5.71 26.78 28.12
CA CYS A 688 -5.08 27.32 26.93
C CYS A 688 -5.87 26.88 25.70
N VAL A 689 -6.47 27.80 24.96
CA VAL A 689 -7.34 27.45 23.83
C VAL A 689 -6.59 27.61 22.51
N LEU A 690 -6.63 26.59 21.66
CA LEU A 690 -5.87 26.54 20.41
C LEU A 690 -6.81 26.26 19.24
N ASP A 691 -6.72 26.97 18.11
CA ASP A 691 -7.17 26.37 16.85
C ASP A 691 -6.20 25.28 16.39
N LEU A 692 -6.67 24.45 15.48
CA LEU A 692 -5.93 23.41 14.80
C LEU A 692 -5.36 23.94 13.49
N ASP A 693 -6.21 24.40 12.58
CA ASP A 693 -5.79 24.94 11.28
C ASP A 693 -4.97 26.22 11.47
N GLY A 694 -3.91 26.39 10.67
CA GLY A 694 -3.00 27.53 10.73
C GLY A 694 -2.13 27.61 12.00
N VAL A 695 -2.54 27.02 13.12
CA VAL A 695 -1.94 27.23 14.45
C VAL A 695 -1.16 26.02 14.94
N LEU A 696 -1.82 24.85 15.06
CA LEU A 696 -1.19 23.60 15.51
C LEU A 696 -0.87 22.65 14.34
N GLU A 697 -1.63 22.74 13.26
CA GLU A 697 -1.60 21.86 12.10
C GLU A 697 -1.60 22.63 10.77
N THR A 698 -1.07 21.99 9.74
CA THR A 698 -1.16 22.42 8.34
C THR A 698 -1.51 21.21 7.47
N ASP A 699 -2.13 21.38 6.30
CA ASP A 699 -2.50 20.25 5.43
C ASP A 699 -1.83 20.17 4.03
N PRO A 700 -0.55 20.58 3.83
CA PRO A 700 0.10 20.53 2.52
C PRO A 700 0.23 19.11 1.96
N LEU A 701 0.13 18.07 2.80
CA LEU A 701 0.06 16.65 2.39
C LEU A 701 -1.32 16.26 1.80
N GLY A 702 -2.26 17.19 1.69
CA GLY A 702 -3.67 16.95 1.32
C GLY A 702 -4.53 16.47 2.49
N PHE A 703 -3.94 16.23 3.66
CA PHE A 703 -4.60 15.92 4.92
C PHE A 703 -3.88 16.65 6.07
N PRO A 704 -4.57 17.05 7.15
CA PRO A 704 -3.95 17.86 8.20
C PRO A 704 -2.98 17.08 9.07
N ALA A 705 -1.82 17.69 9.35
CA ALA A 705 -0.75 17.15 10.17
C ALA A 705 -0.18 18.22 11.11
N GLY A 706 0.17 17.81 12.33
CA GLY A 706 1.02 18.60 13.24
C GLY A 706 2.49 18.57 12.82
N SER A 707 3.32 19.33 13.53
CA SER A 707 4.76 19.43 13.28
C SER A 707 5.57 19.33 14.60
N PRO A 708 6.90 19.14 14.53
CA PRO A 708 7.77 19.16 15.72
C PRO A 708 7.57 20.38 16.62
N LEU A 709 7.49 21.61 16.09
CA LEU A 709 7.26 22.80 16.91
C LEU A 709 5.85 22.86 17.49
N GLY A 710 4.83 22.41 16.75
CA GLY A 710 3.46 22.34 17.26
C GLY A 710 3.33 21.38 18.44
N MET A 711 3.94 20.20 18.32
CA MET A 711 3.98 19.21 19.40
C MET A 711 4.85 19.66 20.58
N LEU A 712 5.97 20.35 20.33
CA LEU A 712 6.77 20.95 21.41
C LEU A 712 5.97 22.01 22.19
N ALA A 713 5.20 22.87 21.50
CA ALA A 713 4.34 23.84 22.15
C ALA A 713 3.25 23.17 23.00
N LEU A 714 2.56 22.16 22.45
CA LEU A 714 1.53 21.39 23.15
C LEU A 714 2.09 20.61 24.36
N ARG A 715 3.25 19.98 24.19
CA ARG A 715 4.02 19.31 25.26
C ARG A 715 4.40 20.30 26.36
N ALA A 716 4.89 21.49 26.00
CA ALA A 716 5.32 22.48 26.97
C ALA A 716 4.16 23.03 27.81
N LEU A 717 2.98 23.21 27.22
CA LEU A 717 1.76 23.54 27.98
C LEU A 717 1.41 22.41 28.98
N ARG A 718 1.29 21.16 28.52
CA ARG A 718 0.96 20.01 29.40
C ARG A 718 2.01 19.80 30.52
N ALA A 719 3.29 19.86 30.19
CA ALA A 719 4.40 19.66 31.14
C ALA A 719 4.53 20.77 32.20
N HIS A 720 3.89 21.94 31.97
CA HIS A 720 3.81 23.04 32.93
C HIS A 720 2.43 23.11 33.63
N GLY A 721 1.59 22.08 33.49
CA GLY A 721 0.30 21.97 34.18
C GLY A 721 -0.84 22.78 33.55
N PHE A 722 -0.62 23.40 32.38
CA PHE A 722 -1.70 24.01 31.62
C PHE A 722 -2.57 22.93 30.95
N ARG A 723 -3.84 23.25 30.72
CA ARG A 723 -4.85 22.35 30.15
C ARG A 723 -5.23 22.84 28.74
N PRO A 724 -4.69 22.24 27.66
CA PRO A 724 -5.01 22.66 26.29
C PRO A 724 -6.40 22.21 25.86
N LEU A 725 -7.17 23.11 25.22
CA LEU A 725 -8.48 22.84 24.65
C LEU A 725 -8.52 23.27 23.15
N PRO A 726 -8.71 22.35 22.20
CA PRO A 726 -8.87 22.70 20.79
C PRO A 726 -10.24 23.33 20.52
N ALA A 727 -10.28 24.44 19.76
CA ALA A 727 -11.50 25.14 19.35
C ALA A 727 -11.48 25.45 17.85
N THR A 728 -12.16 24.61 17.05
CA THR A 728 -11.88 24.47 15.62
C THR A 728 -13.12 24.54 14.72
N GLY A 729 -12.91 24.92 13.46
CA GLY A 729 -13.90 24.83 12.37
C GLY A 729 -14.08 23.42 11.79
N ARG A 730 -13.42 22.40 12.34
CA ARG A 730 -13.45 21.02 11.82
C ARG A 730 -14.57 20.15 12.39
N SER A 731 -14.78 19.03 11.72
CA SER A 731 -15.78 18.03 12.08
C SER A 731 -15.59 17.44 13.49
N LEU A 732 -16.69 17.15 14.19
CA LEU A 732 -16.64 16.49 15.50
C LEU A 732 -15.80 15.20 15.52
N PRO A 733 -15.86 14.30 14.51
CA PRO A 733 -15.06 13.08 14.53
C PRO A 733 -13.56 13.32 14.36
N GLU A 734 -13.14 14.42 13.72
CA GLU A 734 -11.73 14.85 13.66
C GLU A 734 -11.23 15.45 14.98
N LEU A 735 -12.11 16.11 15.74
CA LEU A 735 -11.81 16.62 17.07
C LEU A 735 -11.62 15.46 18.05
N GLN A 736 -12.53 14.48 18.05
CA GLN A 736 -12.48 13.29 18.90
C GLN A 736 -11.17 12.51 18.75
N ASP A 737 -10.66 12.38 17.51
CA ASP A 737 -9.39 11.73 17.22
C ASP A 737 -8.22 12.45 17.91
N ARG A 738 -8.23 13.79 17.91
CA ARG A 738 -7.17 14.62 18.51
C ARG A 738 -7.24 14.69 20.02
N CYS A 739 -8.44 14.82 20.60
CA CYS A 739 -8.60 14.79 22.05
C CYS A 739 -8.15 13.43 22.62
N ARG A 740 -8.39 12.33 21.89
CA ARG A 740 -7.84 11.01 22.21
C ARG A 740 -6.32 10.94 22.04
N ALA A 741 -5.79 11.27 20.86
CA ALA A 741 -4.37 11.10 20.55
C ALA A 741 -3.46 12.00 21.40
N TYR A 742 -3.89 13.22 21.72
CA TYR A 742 -3.06 14.17 22.47
C TYR A 742 -3.38 14.22 23.98
N GLY A 743 -4.34 13.41 24.46
CA GLY A 743 -4.73 13.32 25.87
C GLY A 743 -5.36 14.61 26.41
N LEU A 744 -6.38 15.13 25.74
CA LEU A 744 -6.99 16.44 26.04
C LEU A 744 -8.36 16.27 26.73
N ALA A 745 -8.66 17.18 27.68
CA ALA A 745 -9.84 17.09 28.54
C ALA A 745 -11.19 17.28 27.80
N GLY A 746 -11.17 17.81 26.59
CA GLY A 746 -12.35 18.09 25.77
C GLY A 746 -11.97 18.95 24.57
N GLY A 747 -12.97 19.51 23.89
CA GLY A 747 -12.76 20.44 22.79
C GLY A 747 -14.07 20.93 22.16
N VAL A 748 -13.95 21.87 21.23
CA VAL A 748 -15.06 22.52 20.53
C VAL A 748 -14.89 22.34 19.03
N ALA A 749 -15.89 21.76 18.37
CA ALA A 749 -15.89 21.45 16.94
C ALA A 749 -16.93 22.29 16.18
N GLU A 750 -16.83 22.25 14.85
CA GLU A 750 -17.78 22.84 13.91
C GLU A 750 -18.06 24.32 14.25
N TYR A 751 -16.97 25.08 14.46
CA TYR A 751 -16.94 26.52 14.82
C TYR A 751 -17.65 26.90 16.13
N GLY A 752 -17.98 25.94 16.99
CA GLY A 752 -18.77 26.17 18.20
C GLY A 752 -20.09 25.40 18.25
N ALA A 753 -20.50 24.74 17.17
CA ALA A 753 -21.82 24.10 17.10
C ALA A 753 -21.94 22.85 17.97
N VAL A 754 -20.83 22.23 18.38
CA VAL A 754 -20.83 21.04 19.25
C VAL A 754 -19.59 20.97 20.14
N VAL A 755 -19.81 20.59 21.39
CA VAL A 755 -18.80 20.35 22.42
C VAL A 755 -18.53 18.85 22.54
N HIS A 756 -17.25 18.48 22.70
CA HIS A 756 -16.82 17.11 22.98
C HIS A 756 -16.10 17.03 24.32
N LEU A 757 -16.51 16.04 25.12
CA LEU A 757 -15.84 15.59 26.34
C LEU A 757 -15.56 14.09 26.22
N PRO A 758 -14.36 13.58 26.57
CA PRO A 758 -14.08 12.15 26.62
C PRO A 758 -15.07 11.42 27.54
N GLY A 759 -15.59 10.28 27.10
CA GLY A 759 -16.53 9.46 27.88
C GLY A 759 -17.98 9.98 27.98
N ARG A 760 -18.28 11.22 27.53
CA ARG A 760 -19.65 11.75 27.44
C ARG A 760 -20.18 11.72 26.00
N ALA A 761 -21.50 11.80 25.86
CA ALA A 761 -22.12 12.09 24.57
C ALA A 761 -21.73 13.51 24.08
N PRO A 762 -21.69 13.78 22.76
CA PRO A 762 -21.45 15.12 22.24
C PRO A 762 -22.62 16.06 22.60
N LEU A 763 -22.30 17.27 23.08
CA LEU A 763 -23.27 18.29 23.47
C LEU A 763 -23.42 19.31 22.32
N PRO A 764 -24.50 19.27 21.53
CA PRO A 764 -24.76 20.31 20.54
C PRO A 764 -25.16 21.63 21.21
N LEU A 765 -24.74 22.75 20.62
CA LEU A 765 -25.06 24.11 21.07
C LEU A 765 -25.87 24.89 20.00
N ALA A 766 -26.35 24.19 18.97
CA ALA A 766 -27.23 24.72 17.96
C ALA A 766 -28.50 23.86 17.91
N ASP A 767 -29.67 24.52 17.94
CA ASP A 767 -31.00 23.85 17.94
C ASP A 767 -31.32 23.12 16.63
N ARG A 768 -30.45 23.29 15.61
CA ARG A 768 -30.57 22.71 14.27
C ARG A 768 -29.20 22.41 13.69
N ASP A 769 -29.15 21.36 12.87
CA ASP A 769 -27.94 20.86 12.22
C ASP A 769 -27.83 21.35 10.76
N GLY A 770 -26.78 20.94 10.04
CA GLY A 770 -26.54 21.33 8.66
C GLY A 770 -27.50 20.75 7.60
N ALA A 771 -28.49 19.92 7.96
CA ALA A 771 -29.26 19.12 7.00
C ALA A 771 -29.93 19.93 5.88
N ALA A 772 -30.47 21.11 6.18
CA ALA A 772 -31.11 21.97 5.18
C ALA A 772 -30.11 22.44 4.10
N VAL A 773 -28.87 22.77 4.49
CA VAL A 773 -27.80 23.13 3.55
C VAL A 773 -27.36 21.91 2.75
N ARG A 774 -27.18 20.75 3.40
CA ARG A 774 -26.80 19.49 2.73
C ARG A 774 -27.84 19.08 1.67
N ALA A 775 -29.13 19.15 2.01
CA ALA A 775 -30.24 18.82 1.11
C ALA A 775 -30.48 19.84 -0.01
N LEU A 776 -29.97 21.08 0.12
CA LEU A 776 -29.96 22.08 -0.95
C LEU A 776 -28.74 21.90 -1.86
N ALA A 777 -27.54 21.70 -1.30
CA ALA A 777 -26.31 21.47 -2.05
C ALA A 777 -26.37 20.17 -2.89
N ALA A 778 -26.97 19.11 -2.35
CA ALA A 778 -27.15 17.83 -3.06
C ALA A 778 -28.04 17.93 -4.32
N ARG A 779 -28.70 19.06 -4.59
CA ARG A 779 -29.44 19.33 -5.83
C ARG A 779 -28.54 19.79 -6.99
N SER A 780 -27.23 19.92 -6.77
CA SER A 780 -26.27 20.38 -7.78
C SER A 780 -25.11 19.39 -7.90
N ALA A 781 -24.99 18.76 -9.06
CA ALA A 781 -24.04 17.66 -9.30
C ALA A 781 -22.54 18.07 -9.25
N ASP A 782 -22.25 19.37 -9.21
CA ASP A 782 -20.92 19.94 -9.08
C ASP A 782 -20.60 20.45 -7.66
N LEU A 783 -21.53 20.31 -6.70
CA LEU A 783 -21.32 20.64 -5.28
C LEU A 783 -21.10 19.37 -4.46
N GLU A 784 -19.99 19.32 -3.73
CA GLU A 784 -19.67 18.26 -2.77
C GLU A 784 -19.85 18.74 -1.33
N VAL A 785 -20.53 17.94 -0.51
CA VAL A 785 -20.72 18.13 0.92
C VAL A 785 -19.75 17.23 1.69
N ASP A 786 -19.11 17.74 2.73
CA ASP A 786 -18.29 16.91 3.65
C ASP A 786 -19.21 16.03 4.53
N PRO A 787 -19.15 14.68 4.44
CA PRO A 787 -20.02 13.79 5.19
C PRO A 787 -19.72 13.77 6.71
N LEU A 788 -18.60 14.36 7.16
CA LEU A 788 -18.24 14.43 8.58
C LEU A 788 -18.82 15.67 9.28
N ALA A 789 -19.27 16.69 8.54
CA ALA A 789 -19.86 17.91 9.10
C ALA A 789 -21.37 17.72 9.38
N ARG A 790 -21.74 17.62 10.66
CA ARG A 790 -23.13 17.36 11.07
C ARG A 790 -23.88 18.63 11.46
N TRP A 791 -23.32 19.41 12.37
CA TRP A 791 -24.02 20.56 12.97
C TRP A 791 -23.88 21.82 12.14
N THR A 792 -22.77 21.93 11.42
CA THR A 792 -22.55 22.82 10.28
C THR A 792 -22.72 22.04 8.97
N ALA A 793 -22.61 22.73 7.84
CA ALA A 793 -22.43 22.08 6.54
C ALA A 793 -21.24 22.67 5.80
N ARG A 794 -20.25 21.85 5.50
CA ARG A 794 -19.07 22.17 4.70
C ARG A 794 -19.33 21.80 3.24
N VAL A 795 -19.28 22.77 2.34
CA VAL A 795 -19.58 22.60 0.91
C VAL A 795 -18.43 23.10 0.06
N SER A 796 -18.05 22.35 -0.98
CA SER A 796 -17.05 22.75 -1.96
C SER A 796 -17.59 22.56 -3.38
N ARG A 797 -17.14 23.38 -4.34
CA ARG A 797 -17.43 23.15 -5.77
C ARG A 797 -16.34 22.27 -6.36
N ARG A 798 -16.72 21.16 -6.99
CA ARG A 798 -15.80 20.31 -7.76
C ARG A 798 -15.59 20.92 -9.14
N GLN A 799 -14.34 21.21 -9.46
CA GLN A 799 -13.92 21.75 -10.76
C GLN A 799 -13.69 20.60 -11.77
N PRO A 800 -13.72 20.85 -13.09
CA PRO A 800 -13.49 19.82 -14.12
C PRO A 800 -12.11 19.16 -14.04
N ASP A 801 -11.09 19.88 -13.55
CA ASP A 801 -9.74 19.37 -13.25
C ASP A 801 -9.70 18.43 -12.01
N GLY A 802 -10.83 18.22 -11.33
CA GLY A 802 -10.96 17.44 -10.09
C GLY A 802 -10.56 18.18 -8.81
N ARG A 803 -10.09 19.43 -8.93
CA ARG A 803 -9.79 20.32 -7.80
C ARG A 803 -11.08 20.77 -7.12
N ARG A 804 -10.96 21.30 -5.90
CA ARG A 804 -12.07 21.88 -5.13
C ARG A 804 -11.79 23.33 -4.83
N THR A 805 -12.85 24.14 -4.83
CA THR A 805 -12.82 25.54 -4.45
C THR A 805 -13.96 25.84 -3.48
N GLY A 806 -13.81 26.88 -2.67
CA GLY A 806 -14.97 27.51 -2.02
C GLY A 806 -16.01 27.95 -3.06
N LEU A 807 -17.24 28.18 -2.59
CA LEU A 807 -18.33 28.64 -3.42
C LEU A 807 -18.16 30.11 -3.80
N ASP A 808 -18.69 30.50 -4.95
CA ASP A 808 -18.83 31.90 -5.33
C ASP A 808 -19.84 32.61 -4.41
N GLY A 809 -19.67 33.92 -4.22
CA GLY A 809 -20.49 34.71 -3.30
C GLY A 809 -21.99 34.69 -3.61
N ARG A 810 -22.41 34.51 -4.87
CA ARG A 810 -23.82 34.45 -5.26
C ARG A 810 -24.45 33.10 -4.89
N THR A 811 -23.74 32.00 -5.08
CA THR A 811 -24.20 30.66 -4.68
C THR A 811 -24.16 30.50 -3.16
N ALA A 812 -23.08 30.95 -2.51
CA ALA A 812 -22.97 31.01 -1.06
C ALA A 812 -24.11 31.84 -0.44
N GLY A 813 -24.34 33.06 -0.94
CA GLY A 813 -25.39 33.95 -0.44
C GLY A 813 -26.81 33.37 -0.61
N ARG A 814 -27.11 32.73 -1.75
CA ARG A 814 -28.42 32.08 -1.97
C ARG A 814 -28.67 30.93 -0.98
N ILE A 815 -27.68 30.05 -0.78
CA ILE A 815 -27.79 28.92 0.18
C ILE A 815 -27.91 29.46 1.62
N ALA A 816 -27.13 30.48 1.96
CA ALA A 816 -27.15 31.13 3.27
C ALA A 816 -28.52 31.75 3.59
N ALA A 817 -29.08 32.53 2.66
CA ALA A 817 -30.40 33.13 2.82
C ALA A 817 -31.52 32.08 2.90
N ALA A 818 -31.53 31.10 1.98
CA ALA A 818 -32.56 30.05 1.93
C ALA A 818 -32.55 29.10 3.14
N THR A 819 -31.48 29.10 3.94
CA THR A 819 -31.35 28.25 5.15
C THR A 819 -31.20 29.06 6.44
N GLY A 820 -31.17 30.40 6.37
CA GLY A 820 -30.89 31.27 7.51
C GLY A 820 -29.58 30.91 8.22
N THR A 821 -28.50 30.69 7.47
CA THR A 821 -27.16 30.34 7.99
C THR A 821 -26.12 31.43 7.68
N ARG A 822 -25.07 31.51 8.49
CA ARG A 822 -23.92 32.40 8.27
C ARG A 822 -22.83 31.63 7.53
N THR A 823 -22.18 32.27 6.56
CA THR A 823 -21.04 31.65 5.85
C THR A 823 -19.70 31.98 6.49
N VAL A 824 -18.77 31.04 6.38
CA VAL A 824 -17.33 31.23 6.58
C VAL A 824 -16.61 30.71 5.33
N ARG A 825 -15.69 31.50 4.78
CA ARG A 825 -14.96 31.15 3.56
C ARG A 825 -13.62 30.52 3.93
N GLY A 826 -13.45 29.24 3.60
CA GLY A 826 -12.14 28.57 3.60
C GLY A 826 -11.48 28.65 2.21
N GLU A 827 -10.29 28.07 2.08
CA GLU A 827 -9.53 28.07 0.83
C GLU A 827 -10.16 27.16 -0.24
N GLN A 828 -10.53 25.92 0.15
CA GLN A 828 -11.10 24.91 -0.76
C GLN A 828 -12.60 24.66 -0.51
N GLN A 829 -13.24 25.41 0.39
CA GLN A 829 -14.61 25.18 0.86
C GLN A 829 -15.31 26.47 1.34
N THR A 830 -16.64 26.40 1.42
CA THR A 830 -17.48 27.35 2.17
C THR A 830 -18.22 26.58 3.25
N ASP A 831 -18.07 27.02 4.49
CA ASP A 831 -18.74 26.45 5.65
C ASP A 831 -19.99 27.26 5.99
N PHE A 832 -21.09 26.58 6.29
CA PHE A 832 -22.38 27.17 6.65
C PHE A 832 -22.70 26.84 8.10
N LEU A 833 -22.87 27.88 8.91
CA LEU A 833 -23.01 27.82 10.36
C LEU A 833 -24.43 28.26 10.78
N PRO A 834 -25.06 27.58 11.76
CA PRO A 834 -26.26 28.10 12.41
C PRO A 834 -26.02 29.48 13.05
N PRO A 835 -27.06 30.33 13.22
CA PRO A 835 -26.99 31.53 14.05
C PRO A 835 -26.59 31.21 15.50
N GLY A 836 -26.04 32.20 16.21
CA GLY A 836 -25.54 32.04 17.59
C GLY A 836 -24.22 31.26 17.73
N VAL A 837 -23.84 30.44 16.74
CA VAL A 837 -22.62 29.63 16.78
C VAL A 837 -21.35 30.47 16.60
N GLY A 838 -20.42 30.33 17.54
CA GLY A 838 -19.06 30.88 17.51
C GLY A 838 -18.13 30.18 18.50
N LYS A 839 -16.81 30.19 18.23
CA LYS A 839 -15.80 29.43 18.98
C LYS A 839 -15.81 29.77 20.47
N ALA A 840 -15.83 31.05 20.82
CA ALA A 840 -15.80 31.50 22.22
C ALA A 840 -17.06 31.07 23.01
N ALA A 841 -18.25 31.14 22.40
CA ALA A 841 -19.48 30.62 23.01
C ALA A 841 -19.39 29.11 23.28
N GLY A 842 -18.88 28.34 22.31
CA GLY A 842 -18.64 26.90 22.50
C GLY A 842 -17.62 26.58 23.58
N VAL A 843 -16.57 27.41 23.72
CA VAL A 843 -15.58 27.26 24.80
C VAL A 843 -16.17 27.60 26.16
N ARG A 844 -17.03 28.63 26.29
CA ARG A 844 -17.73 28.93 27.56
C ARG A 844 -18.59 27.75 28.02
N ALA A 845 -19.33 27.13 27.11
CA ALA A 845 -20.12 25.94 27.41
C ALA A 845 -19.26 24.72 27.80
N LEU A 846 -18.15 24.48 27.08
CA LEU A 846 -17.18 23.44 27.44
C LEU A 846 -16.56 23.66 28.82
N LEU A 847 -16.22 24.90 29.17
CA LEU A 847 -15.68 25.24 30.50
C LEU A 847 -16.71 25.04 31.61
N ALA A 848 -17.99 25.34 31.37
CA ALA A 848 -19.08 25.03 32.29
C ALA A 848 -19.23 23.52 32.54
N GLU A 849 -19.22 22.69 31.48
CA GLU A 849 -19.26 21.23 31.57
C GLU A 849 -18.03 20.60 32.27
N LEU A 850 -16.89 21.30 32.23
CA LEU A 850 -15.65 20.97 32.94
C LEU A 850 -15.63 21.48 34.40
N GLY A 851 -16.72 22.09 34.88
CA GLY A 851 -16.87 22.58 36.26
C GLY A 851 -16.23 23.95 36.52
N ASP A 852 -15.88 24.69 35.48
CA ASP A 852 -15.10 25.94 35.55
C ASP A 852 -15.73 27.09 34.72
N PRO A 853 -17.06 27.37 34.86
CA PRO A 853 -17.80 28.28 33.97
C PRO A 853 -17.32 29.73 33.98
N GLY A 854 -16.66 30.16 35.06
CA GLY A 854 -16.10 31.50 35.21
C GLY A 854 -14.68 31.67 34.68
N ALA A 855 -14.03 30.59 34.18
CA ALA A 855 -12.63 30.66 33.79
C ALA A 855 -12.40 31.54 32.55
N VAL A 856 -11.48 32.48 32.69
CA VAL A 856 -10.86 33.20 31.57
C VAL A 856 -9.64 32.39 31.09
N PRO A 857 -9.56 32.01 29.80
CA PRO A 857 -8.38 31.34 29.27
C PRO A 857 -7.10 32.14 29.54
N VAL A 858 -6.05 31.48 30.02
CA VAL A 858 -4.75 32.14 30.28
C VAL A 858 -4.04 32.43 28.96
N PHE A 859 -4.28 31.62 27.94
CA PHE A 859 -3.70 31.73 26.61
C PHE A 859 -4.73 31.38 25.53
N ALA A 860 -4.69 32.08 24.41
CA ALA A 860 -5.36 31.65 23.18
C ALA A 860 -4.46 31.81 21.95
N ALA A 861 -4.59 30.91 20.98
CA ALA A 861 -3.94 31.02 19.67
C ALA A 861 -4.91 30.70 18.54
N GLY A 862 -4.98 31.62 17.56
CA GLY A 862 -5.87 31.56 16.39
C GLY A 862 -5.26 32.28 15.19
N ASP A 863 -5.59 31.86 13.97
CA ASP A 863 -5.09 32.47 12.72
C ASP A 863 -6.15 33.28 11.96
N GLY A 864 -7.45 33.02 12.19
CA GLY A 864 -8.55 33.56 11.38
C GLY A 864 -9.57 34.44 12.12
N PRO A 865 -10.46 35.15 11.39
CA PRO A 865 -11.49 36.02 11.99
C PRO A 865 -12.46 35.30 12.94
N ALA A 866 -12.59 33.98 12.84
CA ALA A 866 -13.42 33.16 13.74
C ALA A 866 -12.90 33.13 15.20
N ASP A 867 -11.65 33.52 15.42
CA ASP A 867 -10.97 33.51 16.72
C ASP A 867 -10.93 34.88 17.40
N LEU A 868 -11.36 35.96 16.72
CA LEU A 868 -11.24 37.34 17.20
C LEU A 868 -11.82 37.54 18.62
N GLU A 869 -12.97 36.93 18.91
CA GLU A 869 -13.60 37.00 20.24
C GLU A 869 -12.82 36.19 21.30
N LEU A 870 -12.33 35.00 20.92
CA LEU A 870 -11.55 34.12 21.79
C LEU A 870 -10.21 34.76 22.17
N LEU A 871 -9.54 35.38 21.20
CA LEU A 871 -8.26 36.06 21.37
C LEU A 871 -8.37 37.29 22.28
N ARG A 872 -9.46 38.07 22.16
CA ARG A 872 -9.77 39.20 23.05
C ARG A 872 -10.20 38.78 24.46
N TRP A 873 -10.79 37.60 24.61
CA TRP A 873 -11.23 37.07 25.91
C TRP A 873 -10.08 36.47 26.72
N ALA A 874 -9.09 35.86 26.08
CA ALA A 874 -7.95 35.27 26.77
C ALA A 874 -6.98 36.33 27.36
N ARG A 875 -6.35 36.00 28.51
CA ARG A 875 -5.33 36.87 29.14
C ARG A 875 -4.11 37.12 28.25
N LEU A 876 -3.79 36.17 27.37
CA LEU A 876 -2.76 36.28 26.33
C LEU A 876 -3.30 35.69 25.02
N GLY A 877 -4.00 36.50 24.23
CA GLY A 877 -4.32 36.20 22.84
C GLY A 877 -3.10 36.34 21.93
N THR A 878 -2.82 35.33 21.11
CA THR A 878 -1.69 35.30 20.16
C THR A 878 -2.13 34.86 18.77
N ALA A 879 -1.41 35.31 17.74
CA ALA A 879 -1.63 34.88 16.36
C ALA A 879 -0.29 34.63 15.65
N PRO A 880 -0.15 33.62 14.77
CA PRO A 880 1.04 33.44 13.95
C PRO A 880 1.16 34.53 12.86
N ALA A 881 2.36 34.76 12.31
CA ALA A 881 2.66 35.88 11.41
C ALA A 881 1.85 35.95 10.08
N HIS A 882 1.17 34.86 9.70
CA HIS A 882 0.37 34.77 8.48
C HIS A 882 -1.12 35.10 8.70
N ALA A 883 -1.54 35.34 9.95
CA ALA A 883 -2.89 35.78 10.28
C ALA A 883 -3.22 37.14 9.61
N PRO A 884 -4.47 37.40 9.22
CA PRO A 884 -4.85 38.63 8.53
C PRO A 884 -4.72 39.84 9.47
N ALA A 885 -4.53 41.02 8.87
CA ALA A 885 -4.22 42.25 9.61
C ALA A 885 -5.24 42.62 10.71
N GLU A 886 -6.51 42.21 10.54
CA GLU A 886 -7.60 42.38 11.51
C GLU A 886 -7.26 41.84 12.91
N LEU A 887 -6.57 40.69 13.00
CA LEU A 887 -6.21 40.04 14.26
C LEU A 887 -5.15 40.81 15.06
N ARG A 888 -4.42 41.75 14.43
CA ARG A 888 -3.45 42.64 15.12
C ARG A 888 -4.12 43.53 16.17
N SER A 889 -5.43 43.76 16.05
CA SER A 889 -6.26 44.49 17.03
C SER A 889 -6.73 43.64 18.23
N ALA A 890 -6.49 42.33 18.19
CA ALA A 890 -7.09 41.34 19.09
C ALA A 890 -6.06 40.41 19.75
N ALA A 891 -4.85 40.31 19.19
CA ALA A 891 -3.83 39.37 19.61
C ALA A 891 -2.41 39.92 19.38
N ARG A 892 -1.47 39.45 20.21
CA ARG A 892 -0.04 39.62 19.92
C ARG A 892 0.34 38.75 18.72
N VAL A 893 0.67 39.39 17.60
CA VAL A 893 1.16 38.67 16.42
C VAL A 893 2.62 38.26 16.63
N SER A 894 2.93 37.02 16.24
CA SER A 894 4.24 36.38 16.35
C SER A 894 5.13 36.76 15.15
N ALA A 895 6.45 36.57 15.25
CA ALA A 895 7.36 36.83 14.14
C ALA A 895 7.33 35.69 13.11
N SER A 896 7.15 34.45 13.57
CA SER A 896 7.04 33.26 12.70
C SER A 896 5.62 32.91 12.30
N ALA A 897 5.46 32.30 11.12
CA ALA A 897 4.20 31.72 10.67
C ALA A 897 3.93 30.34 11.31
N TYR A 898 2.72 29.83 11.13
CA TYR A 898 2.24 28.50 11.54
C TYR A 898 2.67 28.06 12.96
N GLN A 899 3.08 26.80 13.13
CA GLN A 899 3.44 26.23 14.43
C GLN A 899 4.66 26.90 15.07
N ALA A 900 5.56 27.49 14.29
CA ALA A 900 6.65 28.30 14.82
C ALA A 900 6.12 29.58 15.52
N GLY A 901 5.08 30.21 14.97
CA GLY A 901 4.35 31.29 15.64
C GLY A 901 3.65 30.83 16.92
N LEU A 902 3.01 29.65 16.91
CA LEU A 902 2.46 29.05 18.14
C LEU A 902 3.55 28.80 19.20
N ALA A 903 4.72 28.30 18.80
CA ALA A 903 5.84 28.06 19.70
C ALA A 903 6.43 29.37 20.28
N GLU A 904 6.41 30.47 19.53
CA GLU A 904 6.74 31.82 20.01
C GLU A 904 5.69 32.34 21.02
N GLY A 905 4.40 32.15 20.73
CA GLY A 905 3.31 32.49 21.66
C GLY A 905 3.40 31.74 22.98
N VAL A 906 3.63 30.43 22.94
CA VAL A 906 3.85 29.60 24.15
C VAL A 906 5.17 29.97 24.84
N ALA A 907 6.22 30.38 24.12
CA ALA A 907 7.44 30.89 24.74
C ALA A 907 7.20 32.19 25.52
N ALA A 908 6.33 33.07 25.02
CA ALA A 908 5.92 34.30 25.72
C ALA A 908 5.08 34.01 26.97
N LEU A 909 4.31 32.92 27.01
CA LEU A 909 3.58 32.46 28.20
C LEU A 909 4.51 31.83 29.25
N LEU A 910 5.47 30.99 28.84
CA LEU A 910 6.31 30.20 29.75
C LEU A 910 7.62 30.91 30.17
N GLY A 911 7.98 32.02 29.54
CA GLY A 911 9.25 32.72 29.75
C GLY A 911 10.48 32.01 29.13
N HIS A 912 10.29 30.84 28.49
CA HIS A 912 11.34 30.12 27.78
C HIS A 912 10.78 29.38 26.56
N ARG A 913 11.64 29.06 25.59
CA ARG A 913 11.24 28.30 24.39
C ARG A 913 10.69 26.90 24.76
N PRO A 914 9.65 26.40 24.08
CA PRO A 914 9.19 25.02 24.20
C PRO A 914 10.33 23.99 24.01
N GLY A 915 10.35 22.94 24.83
CA GLY A 915 11.44 21.96 24.88
C GLY A 915 12.76 22.45 25.51
N GLY A 916 12.87 23.73 25.85
CA GLY A 916 14.11 24.36 26.33
C GLY A 916 14.45 24.15 27.81
N CYS A 917 13.50 23.72 28.64
CA CYS A 917 13.72 23.47 30.07
C CYS A 917 13.61 21.96 30.40
N PRO A 918 14.15 21.48 31.53
CA PRO A 918 14.12 20.06 31.90
C PRO A 918 12.73 19.44 31.99
N ARG A 919 11.67 20.23 32.28
CA ARG A 919 10.29 19.72 32.39
C ARG A 919 9.65 19.41 31.04
N CYS A 920 9.84 20.28 30.04
CA CYS A 920 9.17 20.16 28.75
C CYS A 920 10.05 19.61 27.62
N ARG A 921 11.35 19.36 27.86
CA ARG A 921 12.24 18.68 26.92
C ARG A 921 11.65 17.31 26.53
N PRO A 922 11.54 16.97 25.23
CA PRO A 922 11.08 15.64 24.81
C PRO A 922 12.17 14.58 25.00
N PRO A 923 11.79 13.29 24.96
CA PRO A 923 12.72 12.19 24.70
C PRO A 923 13.56 12.44 23.43
N ARG A 924 14.71 11.75 23.31
CA ARG A 924 15.53 11.84 22.10
C ARG A 924 14.95 10.92 21.01
N PRO A 925 14.44 11.45 19.88
CA PRO A 925 13.83 10.63 18.83
C PRO A 925 14.84 9.71 18.17
N ALA A 926 14.38 8.50 17.81
CA ALA A 926 15.13 7.52 17.05
C ALA A 926 15.59 8.09 15.69
N PRO A 927 16.63 7.53 15.03
CA PRO A 927 17.12 8.07 13.76
C PRO A 927 16.05 8.12 12.65
N GLY A 928 15.20 7.08 12.57
CA GLY A 928 14.06 7.04 11.64
C GLY A 928 13.03 8.12 11.95
N SER A 929 12.56 8.17 13.21
CA SER A 929 11.63 9.21 13.68
C SER A 929 12.14 10.61 13.44
N ARG A 930 13.41 10.90 13.72
CA ARG A 930 14.02 12.21 13.48
C ARG A 930 13.95 12.62 12.01
N ALA A 931 14.13 11.69 11.08
CA ALA A 931 14.06 11.97 9.66
C ALA A 931 12.62 12.17 9.16
N LEU A 932 11.65 11.42 9.70
CA LEU A 932 10.21 11.67 9.44
C LEU A 932 9.74 12.99 10.04
N LEU A 933 10.17 13.32 11.26
CA LEU A 933 9.92 14.61 11.92
C LEU A 933 10.53 15.78 11.12
N ALA A 934 11.71 15.61 10.53
CA ALA A 934 12.32 16.63 9.66
C ALA A 934 11.55 16.84 8.34
N LEU A 935 10.87 15.81 7.81
CA LEU A 935 9.90 15.98 6.72
C LEU A 935 8.66 16.77 7.20
N LEU A 936 8.08 16.38 8.33
CA LEU A 936 6.91 17.06 8.93
C LEU A 936 7.21 18.50 9.41
N ALA A 937 8.48 18.87 9.59
CA ALA A 937 8.91 20.21 9.93
C ALA A 937 8.91 21.18 8.74
N LEU A 938 8.99 20.70 7.48
CA LEU A 938 9.12 21.56 6.29
C LEU A 938 8.12 22.74 6.18
N PRO A 939 6.82 22.59 6.51
CA PRO A 939 5.87 23.71 6.43
C PRO A 939 5.82 24.60 7.67
N GLU A 940 6.41 24.20 8.80
CA GLU A 940 5.98 24.66 10.13
C GLU A 940 6.31 26.12 10.49
N ALA A 941 7.15 26.76 9.69
CA ALA A 941 7.51 28.18 9.76
C ALA A 941 7.23 28.91 8.42
N GLY A 942 6.44 28.29 7.54
CA GLY A 942 6.10 28.80 6.21
C GLY A 942 7.31 28.93 5.27
N PRO A 943 7.14 29.64 4.13
CA PRO A 943 8.19 29.78 3.11
C PRO A 943 9.51 30.37 3.61
N ALA A 944 9.47 31.21 4.66
CA ALA A 944 10.66 31.83 5.24
C ALA A 944 11.54 30.81 6.00
N GLY A 945 10.93 29.82 6.67
CA GLY A 945 11.67 28.79 7.42
C GLY A 945 12.10 27.58 6.57
N THR A 946 11.53 27.39 5.38
CA THR A 946 11.81 26.25 4.50
C THR A 946 13.31 25.99 4.24
N PRO A 947 14.19 27.00 4.02
CA PRO A 947 15.62 26.75 3.80
C PRO A 947 16.32 26.08 4.99
N ALA A 948 15.99 26.48 6.22
CA ALA A 948 16.55 25.89 7.43
C ALA A 948 16.06 24.45 7.63
N ARG A 949 14.77 24.19 7.40
CA ARG A 949 14.18 22.84 7.50
C ARG A 949 14.68 21.88 6.43
N LEU A 950 14.98 22.37 5.22
CA LEU A 950 15.67 21.57 4.19
C LEU A 950 17.10 21.20 4.59
N ALA A 951 17.84 22.08 5.27
CA ALA A 951 19.18 21.77 5.78
C ALA A 951 19.14 20.71 6.92
N GLU A 952 18.19 20.84 7.85
CA GLU A 952 17.97 19.85 8.92
C GLU A 952 17.56 18.48 8.37
N LEU A 953 16.66 18.44 7.38
CA LEU A 953 16.27 17.22 6.68
C LEU A 953 17.46 16.58 5.94
N SER A 954 18.29 17.39 5.26
CA SER A 954 19.50 16.90 4.60
C SER A 954 20.50 16.27 5.59
N SER A 955 20.65 16.89 6.77
CA SER A 955 21.47 16.36 7.87
C SER A 955 20.90 15.04 8.43
N ALA A 956 19.58 14.95 8.62
CA ALA A 956 18.91 13.72 9.06
C ALA A 956 19.08 12.56 8.03
N VAL A 957 18.96 12.86 6.73
CA VAL A 957 19.19 11.90 5.63
C VAL A 957 20.64 11.42 5.62
N GLY A 958 21.62 12.31 5.75
CA GLY A 958 23.04 11.93 5.89
C GLY A 958 23.30 11.03 7.10
N GLY A 959 22.66 11.32 8.24
CA GLY A 959 22.73 10.51 9.46
C GLY A 959 22.16 9.10 9.33
N LEU A 960 21.19 8.88 8.42
CA LEU A 960 20.70 7.54 8.07
C LEU A 960 21.70 6.78 7.20
N ALA A 961 22.30 7.43 6.20
CA ALA A 961 23.23 6.80 5.26
C ALA A 961 24.46 6.20 5.98
N VAL A 962 25.14 6.99 6.82
CA VAL A 962 26.35 6.57 7.57
C VAL A 962 26.08 5.38 8.50
N ARG A 963 24.85 5.22 9.01
CA ARG A 963 24.44 4.06 9.82
C ARG A 963 24.12 2.84 8.95
N GLY A 964 23.50 3.06 7.79
CA GLY A 964 23.16 2.01 6.82
C GLY A 964 24.37 1.31 6.18
N GLU A 965 25.56 1.91 6.26
CA GLU A 965 26.84 1.32 5.84
C GLU A 965 27.53 0.57 6.99
N ARG A 966 27.57 1.13 8.21
CA ARG A 966 28.15 0.45 9.38
C ARG A 966 27.40 -0.85 9.77
N GLY A 967 26.11 -0.95 9.44
CA GLY A 967 25.33 -2.19 9.55
C GLY A 967 25.51 -3.16 8.37
N ARG A 968 26.69 -3.18 7.72
CA ARG A 968 27.08 -4.11 6.65
C ARG A 968 28.49 -4.70 6.83
N GLY A 969 29.16 -4.37 7.93
CA GLY A 969 30.38 -5.04 8.39
C GLY A 969 30.04 -6.25 9.24
#